data_AF-A0A482VV37-F1
#
_entry.id   AF-A0A482VV37-F1
#
_cell.length_a   1.000
_cell.length_b   1.000
_cell.length_c   1.000
_cell.angle_alpha   90.00
_cell.angle_beta   90.00
_cell.angle_gamma   90.00
#
_symmetry.space_group_name_H-M   'P 1'
#
loop_
_entity.id
_entity.type
_entity.pdbx_description
1 polymer ?
#
loop_
_entity_poly.entity_id
_entity_poly.type
_entity_poly.pdbx_seq_one_letter_code
_entity_poly.pdbx_strand_id
1 'polypeptide(L)'
;VQQLLKHATEQYGELETKHKESMLTHEEILAKKNECIAMLKKELEISKELIENCKQEQLNKDIEGLSPTAASASRLLKSGMTVTEIYAQYVTISERLVDMEKENAQLNNYISSIVHEVEEKGPLIKKLREDYSNALDANEMIKNSNDQLLNEIQQLREANAQCSRLGDAVARENARYKKEVADLSRQVCHLLQEIENSRVGSSSTSTDMDLSDSVSSADIITKKLVTFNDISELQKNNQKLLAIVRELTERQEEAESFDPATISDLKMKLDHLRESQKLTTQIENYKKKIEHLKNENETYRKEKSANEKILLEQLENMRAEVKELVKSNCKLTSQVENNEEKFKVVQNNIEIYKKQISALEKQNKIYSETIIKHEQAITYLKDETMQSQTKLSRAEVMLGNLQKENALLKDAEMRLVKEKENMKRESLTQNMIQTNIELIKATLERTDAESKLRLEARLDDCHRECSALRRRLQEEQDRFRELSEHLESQTQLARQRMEEEKTEADKLRKELVENRNELVQKMNQIEDLTKKLKTSVFVMPESNVDGRRICELEQQLGDCKAEIDALNSKLKTTKEASEQYYSVAEVAENQMKILIEQQKEYEQKLEDQKSAIKQLQEKCAGLEGELSIQMDDQDMANASTCSKSHRLEEELSVKTMDLQTAREQLENTRNENKALIENLKAVENKYAREVMLHSADLQMLTDMKTELEKAVNDLNEVKQARDCALDTLNQNKLSWEEQEKLIQKERNELEKTFKDMDVQNSLLLDQIQTLNTQLSLIQARATSDPNQSSGDISLNRSLTEDDVRSSEQLLTIIKYLRQEKDIAVSKAEIMEAEYERLKSQFEVQSKQLAETKATIESERQKSEVSVVTAAKHAEVLRKVETLNAITDSNRALRSERDLLKNQIDELKERSEKLEAELVPLQEKNRELGIKAEAMQTENISLRGECTRWRQRAQMLIEKSNRTSPEDWKKLQGERETLAKQLTIERGNVVKLNDEVNTLKQEKNKFEEQLKNLRTQSNSQIEEINRLKEEFGSLQNQMQQLTHTLEQTQESNKRILEENRLLTEDTAGKDVNITELKNNLIQIRKIAKKYKIQCEDQMKEIKTLKEEKELKENEQSLNDRQMQEQRTELEEKILQMEQSHKEINEKSSQQITSLSEENDNYKKEIENLKQGALDREERFKNLFKNAKERIVTLTEQVNTLKSQRVNQESTTSATENPEEGNSS
;
A
#
# COMPACT_ATOMS: atom_id res chain seq x y z
N VAL A 1 -4.04 -15.46 67.84
CA VAL A 1 -2.66 -15.75 67.37
C VAL A 1 -2.62 -15.97 65.86
N GLN A 2 -3.19 -17.05 65.29
CA GLN A 2 -3.07 -17.34 63.83
C GLN A 2 -3.46 -16.18 62.89
N GLN A 3 -4.55 -15.45 63.15
CA GLN A 3 -4.92 -14.28 62.33
C GLN A 3 -3.89 -13.13 62.40
N LEU A 4 -3.30 -12.88 63.58
CA LEU A 4 -2.21 -11.90 63.73
C LEU A 4 -0.95 -12.36 62.99
N LEU A 5 -0.64 -13.66 63.02
CA LEU A 5 0.48 -14.22 62.25
C LEU A 5 0.25 -14.07 60.75
N LYS A 6 -0.96 -14.38 60.26
CA LYS A 6 -1.34 -14.24 58.84
C LYS A 6 -1.25 -12.78 58.38
N HIS A 7 -1.82 -11.85 59.15
CA HIS A 7 -1.77 -10.43 58.82
C HIS A 7 -0.33 -9.87 58.88
N ALA A 8 0.49 -10.33 59.83
CA ALA A 8 1.91 -10.00 59.86
C ALA A 8 2.66 -10.54 58.64
N THR A 9 2.40 -11.77 58.17
CA THR A 9 3.00 -12.29 56.93
C THR A 9 2.52 -11.57 55.67
N GLU A 10 1.25 -11.13 55.63
CA GLU A 10 0.70 -10.33 54.53
C GLU A 10 1.37 -8.95 54.48
N GLN A 11 1.45 -8.24 55.62
CA GLN A 11 2.17 -6.97 55.72
C GLN A 11 3.68 -7.12 55.42
N TYR A 12 4.33 -8.21 55.86
CA TYR A 12 5.74 -8.44 55.56
C TYR A 12 5.97 -8.70 54.07
N GLY A 13 5.06 -9.44 53.41
CA GLY A 13 5.07 -9.61 51.96
C GLY A 13 4.90 -8.29 51.21
N GLU A 14 3.97 -7.42 51.65
CA GLU A 14 3.81 -6.08 51.09
C GLU A 14 5.03 -5.17 51.30
N LEU A 15 5.74 -5.29 52.43
CA LEU A 15 7.01 -4.58 52.63
C LEU A 15 8.11 -5.15 51.74
N GLU A 16 8.18 -6.46 51.54
CA GLU A 16 9.19 -7.10 50.72
C GLU A 16 9.02 -6.77 49.23
N THR A 17 7.77 -6.71 48.71
CA THR A 17 7.50 -6.25 47.34
C THR A 17 7.86 -4.78 47.17
N LYS A 18 7.39 -3.89 48.04
CA LYS A 18 7.73 -2.45 48.00
C LYS A 18 9.25 -2.20 48.12
N HIS A 19 9.96 -3.01 48.91
CA HIS A 19 11.42 -2.94 49.00
C HIS A 19 12.11 -3.41 47.70
N LYS A 20 11.62 -4.47 47.06
CA LYS A 20 12.11 -4.94 45.75
C LYS A 20 11.83 -3.93 44.62
N GLU A 21 10.67 -3.29 44.62
CA GLU A 21 10.33 -2.18 43.70
C GLU A 21 11.25 -0.97 43.92
N SER A 22 11.52 -0.59 45.18
CA SER A 22 12.48 0.47 45.51
C SER A 22 13.91 0.12 45.12
N MET A 23 14.31 -1.16 45.21
CA MET A 23 15.62 -1.64 44.74
C MET A 23 15.74 -1.55 43.21
N LEU A 24 14.76 -2.08 42.47
CA LEU A 24 14.74 -2.05 41.01
C LEU A 24 14.74 -0.62 40.45
N THR A 25 13.93 0.28 41.02
CA THR A 25 13.91 1.70 40.60
C THR A 25 15.22 2.43 40.92
N HIS A 26 15.90 2.10 42.03
CA HIS A 26 17.26 2.62 42.29
C HIS A 26 18.31 2.05 41.35
N GLU A 27 18.20 0.77 40.97
CA GLU A 27 19.09 0.10 40.02
C GLU A 27 18.94 0.68 38.60
N GLU A 28 17.72 0.95 38.15
CA GLU A 28 17.45 1.73 36.92
C GLU A 28 18.06 3.14 36.96
N ILE A 29 17.90 3.86 38.07
CA ILE A 29 18.45 5.22 38.22
C ILE A 29 19.99 5.19 38.19
N LEU A 30 20.62 4.16 38.76
CA LEU A 30 22.06 3.95 38.68
C LEU A 30 22.49 3.59 37.25
N ALA A 31 21.75 2.75 36.53
CA ALA A 31 22.03 2.43 35.13
C ALA A 31 21.98 3.70 34.25
N LYS A 32 20.90 4.49 34.34
CA LYS A 32 20.70 5.76 33.60
C LYS A 32 21.78 6.79 33.95
N LYS A 33 22.24 6.86 35.20
CA LYS A 33 23.37 7.72 35.60
C LYS A 33 24.72 7.22 35.08
N ASN A 34 24.96 5.92 35.07
CA ASN A 34 26.19 5.33 34.52
C ASN A 34 26.29 5.54 33.00
N GLU A 35 25.17 5.43 32.28
CA GLU A 35 25.06 5.76 30.85
C GLU A 35 25.37 7.25 30.57
N CYS A 36 24.77 8.16 31.36
CA CYS A 36 25.08 9.60 31.28
C CYS A 36 26.57 9.89 31.56
N ILE A 37 27.17 9.22 32.55
CA ILE A 37 28.62 9.32 32.84
C ILE A 37 29.46 8.77 31.69
N ALA A 38 29.01 7.73 30.98
CA ALA A 38 29.69 7.19 29.81
C ALA A 38 29.64 8.16 28.61
N MET A 39 28.49 8.81 28.37
CA MET A 39 28.37 9.86 27.35
C MET A 39 29.26 11.06 27.67
N LEU A 40 29.22 11.59 28.89
CA LEU A 40 30.06 12.71 29.32
C LEU A 40 31.56 12.38 29.21
N LYS A 41 31.98 11.14 29.51
CA LYS A 41 33.36 10.70 29.29
C LYS A 41 33.75 10.70 27.80
N LYS A 42 32.83 10.29 26.91
CA LYS A 42 33.06 10.29 25.46
C LYS A 42 33.18 11.71 24.90
N GLU A 43 32.33 12.63 25.34
CA GLU A 43 32.41 14.06 25.00
C GLU A 43 33.72 14.70 25.50
N LEU A 44 34.17 14.32 26.71
CA LEU A 44 35.44 14.80 27.28
C LEU A 44 36.64 14.26 26.49
N GLU A 45 36.60 13.01 26.00
CA GLU A 45 37.66 12.47 25.14
C GLU A 45 37.70 13.17 23.77
N ILE A 46 36.56 13.36 23.11
CA ILE A 46 36.44 14.15 21.87
C ILE A 46 36.95 15.58 22.09
N SER A 47 36.65 16.17 23.25
CA SER A 47 37.14 17.51 23.61
C SER A 47 38.66 17.57 23.78
N LYS A 48 39.30 16.51 24.32
CA LYS A 48 40.77 16.42 24.37
C LYS A 48 41.37 16.31 22.98
N GLU A 49 40.79 15.46 22.13
CA GLU A 49 41.23 15.22 20.75
C GLU A 49 41.16 16.50 19.92
N LEU A 50 40.07 17.28 20.07
CA LEU A 50 39.96 18.64 19.51
C LEU A 50 41.01 19.61 20.08
N ILE A 51 41.30 19.58 21.39
CA ILE A 51 42.34 20.42 22.00
C ILE A 51 43.75 20.03 21.54
N GLU A 52 44.01 18.76 21.24
CA GLU A 52 45.29 18.28 20.70
C GLU A 52 45.47 18.68 19.23
N ASN A 53 44.41 18.54 18.42
CA ASN A 53 44.37 19.07 17.05
C ASN A 53 44.58 20.60 17.03
N CYS A 54 43.92 21.37 17.90
CA CYS A 54 44.13 22.81 18.03
C CYS A 54 45.58 23.19 18.38
N LYS A 55 46.30 22.36 19.15
CA LYS A 55 47.74 22.60 19.44
C LYS A 55 48.63 22.36 18.22
N GLN A 56 48.31 21.37 17.38
CA GLN A 56 48.99 21.17 16.11
C GLN A 56 48.66 22.28 15.10
N GLU A 57 47.41 22.75 15.05
CA GLU A 57 47.05 23.94 14.27
C GLU A 57 47.82 25.18 14.72
N GLN A 58 47.97 25.41 16.03
CA GLN A 58 48.67 26.59 16.54
C GLN A 58 50.13 26.62 16.06
N LEU A 59 50.83 25.48 16.10
CA LEU A 59 52.20 25.34 15.62
C LEU A 59 52.32 25.60 14.10
N ASN A 60 51.30 25.26 13.32
CA ASN A 60 51.25 25.58 11.89
C ASN A 60 50.89 27.06 11.63
N LYS A 61 49.98 27.64 12.42
CA LYS A 61 49.60 29.06 12.35
C LYS A 61 50.77 29.99 12.67
N ASP A 62 51.65 29.63 13.59
CA ASP A 62 52.86 30.39 13.90
C ASP A 62 53.86 30.42 12.72
N ILE A 63 53.82 29.41 11.83
CA ILE A 63 54.62 29.37 10.59
C ILE A 63 53.93 30.15 9.45
N GLU A 64 52.60 30.05 9.34
CA GLU A 64 51.82 30.72 8.29
C GLU A 64 51.65 32.22 8.56
N GLY A 65 51.60 32.65 9.83
CA GLY A 65 51.48 34.05 10.24
C GLY A 65 52.65 34.95 9.84
N LEU A 66 53.81 34.38 9.50
CA LEU A 66 54.96 35.11 8.96
C LEU A 66 54.84 35.37 7.44
N SER A 67 54.26 34.44 6.68
CA SER A 67 53.77 34.63 5.30
C SER A 67 53.17 33.31 4.77
N PRO A 68 51.85 33.23 4.51
CA PRO A 68 51.22 31.99 4.03
C PRO A 68 51.77 31.53 2.67
N THR A 69 52.04 32.49 1.77
CA THR A 69 52.61 32.24 0.44
C THR A 69 54.04 31.70 0.54
N ALA A 70 54.87 32.26 1.44
CA ALA A 70 56.24 31.78 1.63
C ALA A 70 56.28 30.40 2.32
N ALA A 71 55.42 30.16 3.32
CA ALA A 71 55.31 28.86 4.00
C ALA A 71 54.87 27.74 3.03
N SER A 72 54.08 28.07 2.02
CA SER A 72 53.67 27.15 0.95
C SER A 72 54.77 26.93 -0.09
N ALA A 73 55.35 28.02 -0.61
CA ALA A 73 56.44 27.96 -1.59
C ALA A 73 57.70 27.26 -1.03
N SER A 74 58.02 27.46 0.25
CA SER A 74 59.20 26.82 0.88
C SER A 74 59.00 25.31 1.09
N ARG A 75 57.75 24.82 1.23
CA ARG A 75 57.43 23.38 1.23
C ARG A 75 57.62 22.78 -0.17
N LEU A 76 57.09 23.42 -1.21
CA LEU A 76 57.15 22.95 -2.61
C LEU A 76 58.54 23.07 -3.26
N LEU A 77 59.35 24.04 -2.86
CA LEU A 77 60.75 24.14 -3.33
C LEU A 77 61.67 23.14 -2.60
N LYS A 78 61.34 22.73 -1.36
CA LYS A 78 62.09 21.70 -0.62
C LYS A 78 61.81 20.27 -1.11
N SER A 79 60.70 20.02 -1.80
CA SER A 79 60.44 18.71 -2.44
C SER A 79 61.17 18.54 -3.79
N GLY A 80 61.95 19.54 -4.23
CA GLY A 80 62.75 19.47 -5.46
C GLY A 80 61.98 19.71 -6.76
N MET A 81 60.71 20.13 -6.68
CA MET A 81 59.89 20.43 -7.85
C MET A 81 60.37 21.72 -8.53
N THR A 82 60.44 21.72 -9.85
CA THR A 82 60.81 22.90 -10.64
C THR A 82 59.69 23.94 -10.63
N VAL A 83 60.03 25.21 -10.90
CA VAL A 83 59.04 26.31 -10.94
C VAL A 83 57.91 26.04 -11.95
N THR A 84 58.21 25.35 -13.05
CA THR A 84 57.22 24.94 -14.05
C THR A 84 56.27 23.85 -13.53
N GLU A 85 56.77 22.89 -12.76
CA GLU A 85 55.93 21.85 -12.13
C GLU A 85 55.08 22.43 -10.99
N ILE A 86 55.62 23.38 -10.23
CA ILE A 86 54.86 24.15 -9.22
C ILE A 86 53.74 24.95 -9.88
N TYR A 87 54.00 25.57 -11.05
CA TYR A 87 52.96 26.28 -11.79
C TYR A 87 51.92 25.34 -12.41
N ALA A 88 52.33 24.17 -12.91
CA ALA A 88 51.42 23.14 -13.40
C ALA A 88 50.52 22.62 -12.27
N GLN A 89 51.09 22.31 -11.09
CA GLN A 89 50.32 21.92 -9.91
C GLN A 89 49.40 23.05 -9.42
N TYR A 90 49.83 24.32 -9.48
CA TYR A 90 48.97 25.45 -9.17
C TYR A 90 47.75 25.52 -10.12
N VAL A 91 47.94 25.28 -11.42
CA VAL A 91 46.84 25.20 -12.38
C VAL A 91 45.92 24.02 -12.06
N THR A 92 46.45 22.80 -11.86
CA THR A 92 45.61 21.63 -11.53
C THR A 92 44.90 21.74 -10.18
N ILE A 93 45.50 22.41 -9.19
CA ILE A 93 44.87 22.71 -7.90
C ILE A 93 43.81 23.80 -8.06
N SER A 94 44.04 24.81 -8.92
CA SER A 94 43.03 25.83 -9.26
C SER A 94 41.82 25.22 -9.98
N GLU A 95 42.05 24.34 -10.96
CA GLU A 95 41.00 23.59 -11.65
C GLU A 95 40.21 22.72 -10.66
N ARG A 96 40.91 21.94 -9.82
CA ARG A 96 40.29 21.13 -8.77
C ARG A 96 39.54 21.95 -7.72
N LEU A 97 40.02 23.14 -7.38
CA LEU A 97 39.34 24.04 -6.43
C LEU A 97 38.05 24.58 -7.06
N VAL A 98 38.11 25.02 -8.31
CA VAL A 98 36.92 25.46 -9.08
C VAL A 98 35.90 24.32 -9.24
N ASP A 99 36.35 23.08 -9.40
CA ASP A 99 35.45 21.91 -9.45
C ASP A 99 34.88 21.54 -8.07
N MET A 100 35.67 21.65 -6.99
CA MET A 100 35.16 21.50 -5.61
C MET A 100 34.24 22.66 -5.18
N GLU A 101 34.41 23.87 -5.72
CA GLU A 101 33.48 24.98 -5.53
C GLU A 101 32.15 24.73 -6.26
N LYS A 102 32.17 24.18 -7.48
CA LYS A 102 30.95 23.70 -8.17
C LYS A 102 30.28 22.56 -7.40
N GLU A 103 31.04 21.59 -6.90
CA GLU A 103 30.52 20.47 -6.12
C GLU A 103 29.90 20.96 -4.81
N ASN A 104 30.56 21.88 -4.08
CA ASN A 104 29.97 22.51 -2.90
C ASN A 104 28.75 23.37 -3.24
N ALA A 105 28.72 24.07 -4.38
CA ALA A 105 27.53 24.80 -4.81
C ALA A 105 26.36 23.85 -5.13
N GLN A 106 26.63 22.72 -5.79
CA GLN A 106 25.63 21.67 -6.04
C GLN A 106 25.14 21.03 -4.73
N LEU A 107 26.03 20.67 -3.81
CA LEU A 107 25.68 20.12 -2.50
C LEU A 107 24.89 21.12 -1.65
N ASN A 108 25.27 22.41 -1.63
CA ASN A 108 24.49 23.45 -0.95
C ASN A 108 23.11 23.64 -1.59
N ASN A 109 22.99 23.55 -2.92
CA ASN A 109 21.69 23.58 -3.60
C ASN A 109 20.84 22.35 -3.26
N TYR A 110 21.42 21.15 -3.20
CA TYR A 110 20.73 19.94 -2.74
C TYR A 110 20.29 20.04 -1.27
N ILE A 111 21.16 20.50 -0.38
CA ILE A 111 20.83 20.73 1.04
C ILE A 111 19.72 21.77 1.17
N SER A 112 19.79 22.88 0.42
CA SER A 112 18.74 23.91 0.40
C SER A 112 17.41 23.36 -0.12
N SER A 113 17.44 22.50 -1.15
CA SER A 113 16.24 21.83 -1.67
C SER A 113 15.66 20.82 -0.67
N ILE A 114 16.49 20.11 0.10
CA ILE A 114 16.06 19.19 1.15
C ILE A 114 15.47 19.96 2.34
N VAL A 115 16.12 21.06 2.75
CA VAL A 115 15.58 21.96 3.79
C VAL A 115 14.24 22.53 3.34
N HIS A 116 14.12 22.98 2.09
CA HIS A 116 12.86 23.52 1.56
C HIS A 116 11.75 22.44 1.51
N GLU A 117 12.05 21.22 1.05
CA GLU A 117 11.08 20.11 1.14
C GLU A 117 10.67 19.80 2.59
N VAL A 118 11.60 19.88 3.55
CA VAL A 118 11.32 19.65 4.98
C VAL A 118 10.50 20.79 5.58
N GLU A 119 10.72 22.03 5.14
CA GLU A 119 9.92 23.20 5.50
C GLU A 119 8.50 23.13 4.92
N GLU A 120 8.33 22.71 3.65
CA GLU A 120 7.01 22.46 3.04
C GLU A 120 6.27 21.29 3.70
N LYS A 121 6.99 20.22 4.07
CA LYS A 121 6.41 19.04 4.74
C LYS A 121 6.21 19.27 6.25
N GLY A 122 6.84 20.28 6.84
CA GLY A 122 6.70 20.65 8.26
C GLY A 122 5.25 20.91 8.69
N PRO A 123 4.50 21.79 8.01
CA PRO A 123 3.06 21.98 8.22
C PRO A 123 2.24 20.70 8.07
N LEU A 124 2.57 19.82 7.12
CA LEU A 124 1.87 18.55 6.93
C LEU A 124 2.14 17.57 8.09
N ILE A 125 3.38 17.48 8.57
CA ILE A 125 3.76 16.67 9.74
C ILE A 125 3.14 17.24 11.01
N LYS A 126 3.06 18.58 11.15
CA LYS A 126 2.35 19.21 12.27
C LYS A 126 0.87 18.87 12.23
N LYS A 127 0.22 19.00 11.08
CA LYS A 127 -1.19 18.64 10.90
C LYS A 127 -1.43 17.15 11.20
N LEU A 128 -0.59 16.25 10.71
CA LEU A 128 -0.69 14.81 11.02
C LEU A 128 -0.59 14.50 12.52
N ARG A 129 0.22 15.27 13.28
CA ARG A 129 0.29 15.14 14.75
C ARG A 129 -0.95 15.71 15.44
N GLU A 130 -1.51 16.79 14.90
CA GLU A 130 -2.72 17.44 15.40
C GLU A 130 -3.96 16.56 15.14
N ASP A 131 -4.11 16.05 13.92
CA ASP A 131 -5.12 15.04 13.53
C ASP A 131 -4.98 13.75 14.35
N TYR A 132 -3.76 13.30 14.66
CA TYR A 132 -3.52 12.15 15.54
C TYR A 132 -3.89 12.42 17.02
N SER A 133 -3.61 13.62 17.54
CA SER A 133 -4.08 14.03 18.87
C SER A 133 -5.61 14.04 18.93
N ASN A 134 -6.25 14.71 17.97
CA ASN A 134 -7.71 14.75 17.84
C ASN A 134 -8.33 13.34 17.76
N ALA A 135 -7.63 12.39 17.11
CA ALA A 135 -8.05 10.99 17.04
C ALA A 135 -7.84 10.23 18.37
N LEU A 136 -6.80 10.53 19.15
CA LEU A 136 -6.65 10.00 20.51
C LEU A 136 -7.73 10.54 21.44
N ASP A 137 -7.96 11.86 21.44
CA ASP A 137 -8.96 12.53 22.26
C ASP A 137 -10.37 12.02 21.94
N ALA A 138 -10.69 11.82 20.65
CA ALA A 138 -11.94 11.21 20.21
C ALA A 138 -12.07 9.74 20.66
N ASN A 139 -11.00 8.95 20.62
CA ASN A 139 -11.00 7.57 21.14
C ASN A 139 -11.19 7.54 22.66
N GLU A 140 -10.62 8.48 23.41
CA GLU A 140 -10.85 8.59 24.86
C GLU A 140 -12.29 9.02 25.18
N MET A 141 -12.89 9.94 24.42
CA MET A 141 -14.32 10.25 24.54
C MET A 141 -15.22 9.05 24.21
N ILE A 142 -14.90 8.29 23.14
CA ILE A 142 -15.65 7.07 22.77
C ILE A 142 -15.49 5.99 23.85
N LYS A 143 -14.29 5.81 24.40
CA LYS A 143 -14.04 4.89 25.52
C LYS A 143 -14.86 5.29 26.75
N ASN A 144 -14.79 6.54 27.17
CA ASN A 144 -15.54 7.05 28.33
C ASN A 144 -17.07 6.93 28.13
N SER A 145 -17.56 7.10 26.90
CA SER A 145 -18.96 6.86 26.53
C SER A 145 -19.33 5.37 26.59
N ASN A 146 -18.47 4.48 26.09
CA ASN A 146 -18.67 3.02 26.22
C ASN A 146 -18.65 2.57 27.68
N ASP A 147 -17.74 3.09 28.50
CA ASP A 147 -17.66 2.78 29.93
C ASP A 147 -18.93 3.28 30.67
N GLN A 148 -19.49 4.42 30.28
CA GLN A 148 -20.80 4.88 30.79
C GLN A 148 -21.95 3.96 30.35
N LEU A 149 -22.02 3.59 29.06
CA LEU A 149 -23.05 2.67 28.55
C LEU A 149 -22.96 1.27 29.16
N LEU A 150 -21.76 0.76 29.45
CA LEU A 150 -21.55 -0.51 30.15
C LEU A 150 -22.07 -0.45 31.60
N ASN A 151 -21.82 0.67 32.30
CA ASN A 151 -22.38 0.90 33.64
C ASN A 151 -23.92 1.01 33.60
N GLU A 152 -24.50 1.70 32.63
CA GLU A 152 -25.96 1.80 32.46
C GLU A 152 -26.58 0.42 32.14
N ILE A 153 -25.96 -0.36 31.24
CA ILE A 153 -26.37 -1.74 30.95
C ILE A 153 -26.28 -2.62 32.20
N GLN A 154 -25.28 -2.45 33.07
CA GLN A 154 -25.18 -3.19 34.32
C GLN A 154 -26.28 -2.76 35.32
N GLN A 155 -26.52 -1.46 35.49
CA GLN A 155 -27.61 -0.97 36.35
C GLN A 155 -28.99 -1.46 35.86
N LEU A 156 -29.24 -1.47 34.55
CA LEU A 156 -30.46 -2.02 33.95
C LEU A 156 -30.57 -3.54 34.13
N ARG A 157 -29.46 -4.29 34.08
CA ARG A 157 -29.44 -5.73 34.41
C ARG A 157 -29.75 -5.98 35.88
N GLU A 158 -29.17 -5.20 36.79
CA GLU A 158 -29.42 -5.31 38.22
C GLU A 158 -30.86 -4.94 38.59
N ALA A 159 -31.40 -3.86 38.00
CA ALA A 159 -32.80 -3.47 38.14
C ALA A 159 -33.74 -4.55 37.60
N ASN A 160 -33.47 -5.10 36.40
CA ASN A 160 -34.28 -6.19 35.84
C ASN A 160 -34.20 -7.47 36.71
N ALA A 161 -33.03 -7.78 37.28
CA ALA A 161 -32.87 -8.88 38.23
C ALA A 161 -33.57 -8.64 39.57
N GLN A 162 -33.81 -7.39 39.98
CA GLN A 162 -34.68 -7.05 41.12
C GLN A 162 -36.16 -7.17 40.75
N CYS A 163 -36.57 -6.65 39.59
CA CYS A 163 -37.93 -6.80 39.06
C CYS A 163 -38.33 -8.28 38.88
N SER A 164 -37.44 -9.14 38.38
CA SER A 164 -37.65 -10.59 38.32
C SER A 164 -37.87 -11.17 39.72
N ARG A 165 -36.98 -10.89 40.68
CA ARG A 165 -37.11 -11.38 42.07
C ARG A 165 -38.42 -10.95 42.75
N LEU A 166 -38.90 -9.74 42.46
CA LEU A 166 -40.21 -9.25 42.92
C LEU A 166 -41.36 -9.95 42.20
N GLY A 167 -41.26 -10.16 40.89
CA GLY A 167 -42.20 -10.97 40.10
C GLY A 167 -42.31 -12.40 40.63
N ASP A 168 -41.18 -13.06 40.91
CA ASP A 168 -41.10 -14.40 41.48
C ASP A 168 -41.66 -14.48 42.91
N ALA A 169 -41.58 -13.40 43.69
CA ALA A 169 -42.25 -13.30 44.99
C ALA A 169 -43.78 -13.19 44.83
N VAL A 170 -44.26 -12.25 44.02
CA VAL A 170 -45.70 -12.03 43.76
C VAL A 170 -46.34 -13.23 43.05
N ALA A 171 -45.59 -13.97 42.22
CA ALA A 171 -46.04 -15.21 41.59
C ALA A 171 -46.22 -16.34 42.61
N ARG A 172 -45.29 -16.50 43.57
CA ARG A 172 -45.43 -17.45 44.68
C ARG A 172 -46.59 -17.09 45.61
N GLU A 173 -46.79 -15.81 45.89
CA GLU A 173 -47.93 -15.35 46.69
C GLU A 173 -49.26 -15.58 45.98
N ASN A 174 -49.35 -15.29 44.68
CA ASN A 174 -50.51 -15.63 43.84
C ASN A 174 -50.78 -17.14 43.78
N ALA A 175 -49.73 -17.97 43.70
CA ALA A 175 -49.88 -19.42 43.72
C ALA A 175 -50.44 -19.91 45.07
N ARG A 176 -50.00 -19.29 46.18
CA ARG A 176 -50.55 -19.54 47.51
C ARG A 176 -52.03 -19.15 47.60
N TYR A 177 -52.40 -17.91 47.25
CA TYR A 177 -53.80 -17.46 47.30
C TYR A 177 -54.70 -18.28 46.37
N LYS A 178 -54.23 -18.67 45.17
CA LYS A 178 -54.98 -19.58 44.29
C LYS A 178 -55.23 -20.94 44.93
N LYS A 179 -54.29 -21.48 45.71
CA LYS A 179 -54.49 -22.71 46.47
C LYS A 179 -55.50 -22.53 47.61
N GLU A 180 -55.36 -21.48 48.41
CA GLU A 180 -56.30 -21.16 49.49
C GLU A 180 -57.73 -20.94 48.96
N VAL A 181 -57.89 -20.26 47.83
CA VAL A 181 -59.18 -20.10 47.13
C VAL A 181 -59.71 -21.43 46.57
N ALA A 182 -58.86 -22.31 46.04
CA ALA A 182 -59.27 -23.63 45.56
C ALA A 182 -59.75 -24.54 46.71
N ASP A 183 -59.04 -24.52 47.84
CA ASP A 183 -59.39 -25.30 49.03
C ASP A 183 -60.65 -24.76 49.73
N LEU A 184 -60.87 -23.44 49.76
CA LEU A 184 -62.14 -22.82 50.17
C LEU A 184 -63.29 -23.14 49.20
N SER A 185 -63.02 -23.16 47.89
CA SER A 185 -64.04 -23.53 46.89
C SER A 185 -64.45 -25.00 47.02
N ARG A 186 -63.50 -25.90 47.29
CA ARG A 186 -63.76 -27.32 47.61
C ARG A 186 -64.66 -27.46 48.85
N GLN A 187 -64.43 -26.67 49.92
CA GLN A 187 -65.32 -26.63 51.09
C GLN A 187 -66.74 -26.19 50.72
N VAL A 188 -66.89 -25.07 50.01
CA VAL A 188 -68.20 -24.52 49.65
C VAL A 188 -68.98 -25.48 48.75
N CYS A 189 -68.34 -26.10 47.75
CA CYS A 189 -68.99 -27.10 46.91
C CYS A 189 -69.42 -28.34 47.70
N HIS A 190 -68.57 -28.86 48.59
CA HIS A 190 -68.89 -30.02 49.43
C HIS A 190 -70.07 -29.74 50.37
N LEU A 191 -70.06 -28.59 51.05
CA LEU A 191 -71.14 -28.17 51.95
C LEU A 191 -72.46 -27.90 51.21
N LEU A 192 -72.41 -27.35 49.99
CA LEU A 192 -73.60 -27.21 49.15
C LEU A 192 -74.16 -28.57 48.72
N GLN A 193 -73.30 -29.53 48.38
CA GLN A 193 -73.70 -30.89 48.02
C GLN A 193 -74.32 -31.64 49.22
N GLU A 194 -73.76 -31.51 50.42
CA GLU A 194 -74.35 -31.99 51.68
C GLU A 194 -75.72 -31.36 51.97
N ILE A 195 -75.89 -30.05 51.77
CA ILE A 195 -77.17 -29.33 51.95
C ILE A 195 -78.22 -29.81 50.95
N GLU A 196 -77.85 -30.04 49.69
CA GLU A 196 -78.78 -30.51 48.65
C GLU A 196 -79.19 -31.97 48.90
N ASN A 197 -78.24 -32.83 49.29
CA ASN A 197 -78.50 -34.19 49.76
C ASN A 197 -79.39 -34.21 51.02
N SER A 198 -79.25 -33.23 51.92
CA SER A 198 -80.07 -33.10 53.12
C SER A 198 -81.51 -32.63 52.83
N ARG A 199 -81.74 -31.96 51.69
CA ARG A 199 -83.09 -31.58 51.22
C ARG A 199 -83.81 -32.74 50.54
N VAL A 200 -83.08 -33.54 49.76
CA VAL A 200 -83.61 -34.74 49.09
C VAL A 200 -83.42 -35.94 50.03
N GLY A 201 -84.33 -36.10 50.99
CA GLY A 201 -84.23 -37.03 52.13
C GLY A 201 -84.05 -38.51 51.80
N SER A 202 -82.86 -38.88 51.34
CA SER A 202 -82.43 -40.21 50.92
C SER A 202 -81.19 -40.62 51.72
N SER A 203 -81.38 -41.42 52.77
CA SER A 203 -80.27 -42.02 53.48
C SER A 203 -79.65 -43.17 52.68
N SER A 204 -78.33 -43.33 52.81
CA SER A 204 -77.49 -44.54 52.59
C SER A 204 -76.53 -44.59 51.39
N THR A 205 -75.31 -45.01 51.72
CA THR A 205 -74.32 -45.76 50.91
C THR A 205 -73.87 -45.22 49.55
N SER A 206 -72.70 -44.58 49.59
CA SER A 206 -71.50 -44.97 48.82
C SER A 206 -71.67 -45.42 47.37
N THR A 207 -71.26 -44.55 46.46
CA THR A 207 -70.65 -44.94 45.18
C THR A 207 -69.28 -44.27 45.06
N ASP A 208 -68.22 -45.04 45.30
CA ASP A 208 -66.98 -44.82 44.57
C ASP A 208 -67.28 -44.96 43.07
N MET A 209 -66.68 -44.09 42.26
CA MET A 209 -66.57 -44.32 40.83
C MET A 209 -65.20 -43.84 40.38
N ASP A 210 -64.38 -44.78 39.93
CA ASP A 210 -62.98 -44.56 39.57
C ASP A 210 -62.80 -43.50 38.47
N LEU A 211 -61.66 -42.80 38.50
CA LEU A 211 -60.87 -42.53 37.28
C LEU A 211 -59.47 -41.98 37.59
N SER A 212 -58.46 -42.67 37.06
CA SER A 212 -57.07 -42.26 36.81
C SER A 212 -56.11 -42.04 38.00
N ASP A 213 -54.99 -42.76 37.96
CA ASP A 213 -53.79 -42.53 38.76
C ASP A 213 -53.21 -41.11 38.57
N SER A 214 -52.84 -40.48 39.69
CA SER A 214 -51.84 -39.39 39.86
C SER A 214 -52.03 -38.57 41.16
N VAL A 215 -52.98 -38.97 42.02
CA VAL A 215 -53.31 -38.22 43.25
C VAL A 215 -52.15 -38.28 44.27
N SER A 216 -51.41 -37.18 44.37
CA SER A 216 -50.36 -36.98 45.38
C SER A 216 -50.92 -37.07 46.79
N SER A 217 -50.10 -37.54 47.74
CA SER A 217 -50.46 -37.65 49.16
C SER A 217 -51.01 -36.35 49.76
N ALA A 218 -50.61 -35.20 49.21
CA ALA A 218 -51.10 -33.88 49.59
C ALA A 218 -52.62 -33.68 49.34
N ASP A 219 -53.17 -34.15 48.20
CA ASP A 219 -54.60 -34.01 47.91
C ASP A 219 -55.46 -34.93 48.80
N ILE A 220 -54.93 -36.10 49.19
CA ILE A 220 -55.59 -37.02 50.14
C ILE A 220 -55.68 -36.38 51.53
N ILE A 221 -54.64 -35.65 51.95
CA ILE A 221 -54.61 -34.87 53.20
C ILE A 221 -55.65 -33.74 53.12
N THR A 222 -55.66 -32.93 52.05
CA THR A 222 -56.64 -31.86 51.84
C THR A 222 -58.08 -32.40 51.90
N LYS A 223 -58.41 -33.46 51.15
CA LYS A 223 -59.77 -34.03 51.05
C LYS A 223 -60.27 -34.71 52.35
N LYS A 224 -59.47 -34.74 53.43
CA LYS A 224 -59.80 -35.42 54.69
C LYS A 224 -59.62 -34.57 55.96
N LEU A 225 -59.00 -33.40 55.84
CA LEU A 225 -58.81 -32.43 56.93
C LEU A 225 -59.47 -31.07 56.65
N VAL A 226 -59.77 -30.75 55.40
CA VAL A 226 -60.32 -29.42 55.00
C VAL A 226 -61.83 -29.45 54.77
N THR A 227 -62.37 -30.56 54.24
CA THR A 227 -63.81 -30.79 54.08
C THR A 227 -64.43 -31.47 55.30
N PHE A 228 -65.69 -31.14 55.60
CA PHE A 228 -66.48 -31.66 56.72
C PHE A 228 -67.97 -31.66 56.37
N ASN A 229 -68.72 -32.57 56.96
CA ASN A 229 -70.16 -32.73 56.71
C ASN A 229 -71.03 -31.94 57.70
N ASP A 230 -70.72 -32.01 58.99
CA ASP A 230 -71.45 -31.30 60.05
C ASP A 230 -70.52 -30.58 61.04
N ILE A 231 -71.12 -29.82 61.98
CA ILE A 231 -70.37 -29.12 63.04
C ILE A 231 -69.65 -30.11 63.97
N SER A 232 -70.16 -31.34 64.14
CA SER A 232 -69.50 -32.38 64.95
C SER A 232 -68.24 -32.92 64.29
N GLU A 233 -68.23 -33.07 62.96
CA GLU A 233 -67.07 -33.49 62.18
C GLU A 233 -66.05 -32.37 62.04
N LEU A 234 -66.49 -31.12 61.83
CA LEU A 234 -65.61 -29.96 61.94
C LEU A 234 -64.97 -29.88 63.33
N GLN A 235 -65.73 -30.10 64.40
CA GLN A 235 -65.19 -30.17 65.76
C GLN A 235 -64.24 -31.35 65.95
N LYS A 236 -64.49 -32.53 65.37
CA LYS A 236 -63.56 -33.68 65.42
C LYS A 236 -62.29 -33.44 64.62
N ASN A 237 -62.36 -32.80 63.45
CA ASN A 237 -61.19 -32.49 62.63
C ASN A 237 -60.39 -31.33 63.24
N ASN A 238 -61.06 -30.31 63.82
CA ASN A 238 -60.40 -29.31 64.65
C ASN A 238 -59.82 -29.91 65.94
N GLN A 239 -60.44 -30.93 66.55
CA GLN A 239 -59.86 -31.66 67.68
C GLN A 239 -58.63 -32.49 67.27
N LYS A 240 -58.61 -33.09 66.08
CA LYS A 240 -57.40 -33.76 65.55
C LYS A 240 -56.30 -32.75 65.22
N LEU A 241 -56.65 -31.61 64.63
CA LEU A 241 -55.69 -30.53 64.37
C LEU A 241 -55.18 -29.92 65.69
N LEU A 242 -56.04 -29.72 66.70
CA LEU A 242 -55.63 -29.35 68.05
C LEU A 242 -54.83 -30.45 68.75
N ALA A 243 -55.06 -31.73 68.46
CA ALA A 243 -54.24 -32.82 69.00
C ALA A 243 -52.86 -32.86 68.35
N ILE A 244 -52.74 -32.69 67.03
CA ILE A 244 -51.46 -32.61 66.32
C ILE A 244 -50.71 -31.32 66.70
N VAL A 245 -51.41 -30.19 66.78
CA VAL A 245 -50.84 -28.94 67.29
C VAL A 245 -50.41 -29.12 68.74
N ARG A 246 -51.20 -29.78 69.61
CA ARG A 246 -50.78 -30.07 70.99
C ARG A 246 -49.66 -31.09 71.08
N GLU A 247 -49.54 -32.08 70.20
CA GLU A 247 -48.40 -33.01 70.18
C GLU A 247 -47.11 -32.28 69.73
N LEU A 248 -47.24 -31.29 68.84
CA LEU A 248 -46.17 -30.36 68.48
C LEU A 248 -45.91 -29.31 69.56
N THR A 249 -46.92 -28.95 70.38
CA THR A 249 -46.78 -28.01 71.49
C THR A 249 -46.21 -28.71 72.72
N GLU A 250 -46.56 -29.97 73.00
CA GLU A 250 -45.96 -30.81 74.05
C GLU A 250 -44.49 -31.08 73.71
N ARG A 251 -44.14 -31.34 72.43
CA ARG A 251 -42.73 -31.33 71.96
C ARG A 251 -42.01 -29.97 72.07
N GLN A 252 -42.72 -28.90 72.40
CA GLN A 252 -42.19 -27.55 72.64
C GLN A 252 -42.25 -27.17 74.14
N GLU A 253 -43.19 -27.72 74.90
CA GLU A 253 -43.48 -27.48 76.33
C GLU A 253 -42.82 -28.53 77.25
N GLU A 254 -42.35 -29.67 76.72
CA GLU A 254 -41.37 -30.56 77.40
C GLU A 254 -40.02 -29.84 77.70
N ALA A 255 -39.90 -28.55 77.38
CA ALA A 255 -38.80 -27.67 77.74
C ALA A 255 -39.01 -26.80 79.01
N GLU A 256 -40.25 -26.49 79.46
CA GLU A 256 -40.52 -25.53 80.57
C GLU A 256 -41.87 -25.81 81.30
N SER A 257 -42.03 -25.49 82.60
CA SER A 257 -43.09 -26.11 83.46
C SER A 257 -43.69 -25.31 84.64
N PHE A 258 -44.89 -25.75 85.12
CA PHE A 258 -45.60 -25.47 86.42
C PHE A 258 -46.27 -24.08 86.66
N ASP A 259 -47.35 -23.87 87.46
CA ASP A 259 -48.46 -24.70 88.05
C ASP A 259 -49.63 -23.77 88.60
N PRO A 260 -50.88 -24.24 88.90
CA PRO A 260 -52.02 -23.37 89.29
C PRO A 260 -52.73 -23.65 90.66
N ALA A 261 -53.41 -22.64 91.27
CA ALA A 261 -54.31 -22.84 92.43
C ALA A 261 -55.37 -21.71 92.68
N THR A 262 -56.43 -22.03 93.46
CA THR A 262 -57.52 -21.15 94.02
C THR A 262 -58.55 -20.56 93.01
N ILE A 263 -59.87 -20.83 93.01
CA ILE A 263 -60.81 -21.59 93.86
C ILE A 263 -61.05 -20.98 95.27
N SER A 264 -62.28 -20.76 95.81
CA SER A 264 -63.65 -20.70 95.24
C SER A 264 -64.68 -19.98 96.19
N ASP A 265 -64.23 -19.22 97.19
CA ASP A 265 -64.71 -19.49 98.57
C ASP A 265 -65.80 -18.58 99.18
N LEU A 266 -66.50 -17.73 98.41
CA LEU A 266 -67.38 -16.68 98.97
C LEU A 266 -68.81 -16.62 98.38
N LYS A 267 -69.66 -17.63 98.64
CA LYS A 267 -71.05 -17.66 98.10
C LYS A 267 -72.21 -18.08 99.02
N MET A 268 -72.02 -18.30 100.33
CA MET A 268 -73.07 -18.91 101.20
C MET A 268 -73.65 -18.05 102.34
N LYS A 269 -73.39 -16.73 102.43
CA LYS A 269 -73.82 -15.87 103.57
C LYS A 269 -74.95 -14.87 103.28
N LEU A 270 -75.87 -15.16 102.35
CA LEU A 270 -76.74 -14.15 101.71
C LEU A 270 -78.23 -14.17 102.13
N ASP A 271 -78.74 -15.21 102.81
CA ASP A 271 -80.13 -15.62 102.58
C ASP A 271 -81.20 -15.32 103.66
N HIS A 272 -80.87 -14.80 104.85
CA HIS A 272 -81.85 -14.72 105.97
C HIS A 272 -82.06 -13.36 106.69
N LEU A 273 -81.37 -12.28 106.31
CA LEU A 273 -81.72 -10.91 106.77
C LEU A 273 -82.72 -10.20 105.82
N ARG A 274 -83.28 -10.93 104.85
CA ARG A 274 -83.92 -10.36 103.66
C ARG A 274 -85.22 -9.59 103.90
N GLU A 275 -86.04 -9.92 104.90
CA GLU A 275 -87.43 -9.43 104.92
C GLU A 275 -87.57 -7.96 105.31
N SER A 276 -87.00 -7.53 106.44
CA SER A 276 -87.08 -6.13 106.89
C SER A 276 -86.14 -5.20 106.10
N GLN A 277 -85.00 -5.73 105.61
CA GLN A 277 -84.13 -4.97 104.71
C GLN A 277 -84.77 -4.72 103.33
N LYS A 278 -85.76 -5.48 102.85
CA LYS A 278 -86.27 -5.37 101.46
C LYS A 278 -86.65 -3.94 101.07
N LEU A 279 -87.44 -3.20 101.85
CA LEU A 279 -87.89 -1.85 101.44
C LEU A 279 -86.80 -0.79 101.57
N THR A 280 -86.01 -0.81 102.65
CA THR A 280 -84.90 0.14 102.84
C THR A 280 -83.79 -0.11 101.84
N THR A 281 -83.41 -1.38 101.61
CA THR A 281 -82.46 -1.73 100.55
C THR A 281 -83.03 -1.52 99.16
N GLN A 282 -84.34 -1.59 98.90
CA GLN A 282 -84.89 -1.18 97.61
C GLN A 282 -84.65 0.32 97.35
N ILE A 283 -84.94 1.20 98.31
CA ILE A 283 -84.65 2.64 98.18
C ILE A 283 -83.14 2.90 98.06
N GLU A 284 -82.32 2.22 98.86
CA GLU A 284 -80.86 2.34 98.83
C GLU A 284 -80.27 1.81 97.51
N ASN A 285 -80.83 0.72 96.98
CA ASN A 285 -80.46 0.15 95.68
C ASN A 285 -80.95 1.01 94.52
N TYR A 286 -82.10 1.67 94.61
CA TYR A 286 -82.52 2.64 93.59
C TYR A 286 -81.63 3.88 93.60
N LYS A 287 -81.23 4.39 94.77
CA LYS A 287 -80.20 5.45 94.87
C LYS A 287 -78.88 4.99 94.25
N LYS A 288 -78.36 3.83 94.64
CA LYS A 288 -77.13 3.26 94.08
C LYS A 288 -77.25 2.94 92.59
N LYS A 289 -78.43 2.57 92.08
CA LYS A 289 -78.69 2.37 90.65
C LYS A 289 -78.68 3.71 89.90
N ILE A 290 -79.25 4.77 90.47
CA ILE A 290 -79.20 6.12 89.91
C ILE A 290 -77.78 6.70 89.94
N GLU A 291 -77.02 6.44 91.01
CA GLU A 291 -75.62 6.85 91.15
C GLU A 291 -74.70 6.07 90.20
N HIS A 292 -74.88 4.76 90.08
CA HIS A 292 -74.20 3.91 89.10
C HIS A 292 -74.54 4.33 87.66
N LEU A 293 -75.83 4.59 87.34
CA LEU A 293 -76.25 5.10 86.03
C LEU A 293 -75.71 6.51 85.74
N LYS A 294 -75.54 7.37 86.75
CA LYS A 294 -74.85 8.67 86.60
C LYS A 294 -73.37 8.46 86.29
N ASN A 295 -72.70 7.57 87.02
CA ASN A 295 -71.29 7.26 86.80
C ASN A 295 -71.08 6.63 85.41
N GLU A 296 -71.96 5.71 84.98
CA GLU A 296 -71.99 5.15 83.61
C GLU A 296 -72.26 6.22 82.55
N ASN A 297 -73.15 7.20 82.80
CA ASN A 297 -73.36 8.31 81.88
C ASN A 297 -72.13 9.24 81.81
N GLU A 298 -71.40 9.39 82.92
CA GLU A 298 -70.19 10.22 82.99
C GLU A 298 -68.98 9.53 82.35
N THR A 299 -68.79 8.21 82.55
CA THR A 299 -67.79 7.44 81.80
C THR A 299 -68.14 7.40 80.32
N TYR A 300 -69.39 7.12 79.95
CA TYR A 300 -69.82 7.16 78.54
C TYR A 300 -69.60 8.54 77.90
N ARG A 301 -69.82 9.65 78.61
CA ARG A 301 -69.48 11.00 78.13
C ARG A 301 -67.98 11.21 77.96
N LYS A 302 -67.16 10.69 78.88
CA LYS A 302 -65.69 10.77 78.82
C LYS A 302 -65.13 9.91 77.68
N GLU A 303 -65.60 8.67 77.54
CA GLU A 303 -65.27 7.73 76.46
C GLU A 303 -65.72 8.25 75.11
N LYS A 304 -66.96 8.77 75.00
CA LYS A 304 -67.44 9.43 73.79
C LYS A 304 -66.55 10.63 73.42
N SER A 305 -66.20 11.49 74.38
CA SER A 305 -65.33 12.64 74.13
C SER A 305 -63.89 12.24 73.77
N ALA A 306 -63.39 11.12 74.31
CA ALA A 306 -62.10 10.54 73.91
C ALA A 306 -62.15 9.98 72.48
N ASN A 307 -63.20 9.24 72.13
CA ASN A 307 -63.38 8.70 70.78
C ASN A 307 -63.61 9.81 69.73
N GLU A 308 -64.36 10.86 70.06
CA GLU A 308 -64.50 12.05 69.20
C GLU A 308 -63.15 12.76 68.99
N LYS A 309 -62.28 12.83 70.02
CA LYS A 309 -60.92 13.35 69.88
C LYS A 309 -60.03 12.46 69.01
N ILE A 310 -59.99 11.15 69.28
CA ILE A 310 -59.19 10.20 68.50
C ILE A 310 -59.59 10.22 67.02
N LEU A 311 -60.90 10.32 66.73
CA LEU A 311 -61.40 10.41 65.36
C LEU A 311 -61.01 11.75 64.69
N LEU A 312 -61.04 12.86 65.42
CA LEU A 312 -60.56 14.16 64.92
C LEU A 312 -59.05 14.15 64.67
N GLU A 313 -58.26 13.58 65.59
CA GLU A 313 -56.81 13.45 65.51
C GLU A 313 -56.38 12.53 64.35
N GLN A 314 -57.11 11.43 64.12
CA GLN A 314 -56.99 10.61 62.91
C GLN A 314 -57.33 11.40 61.63
N LEU A 315 -58.43 12.18 61.62
CA LEU A 315 -58.79 13.02 60.47
C LEU A 315 -57.75 14.12 60.19
N GLU A 316 -57.12 14.68 61.21
CA GLU A 316 -56.03 15.66 61.03
C GLU A 316 -54.73 15.01 60.56
N ASN A 317 -54.38 13.82 61.05
CA ASN A 317 -53.25 13.03 60.55
C ASN A 317 -53.43 12.65 59.07
N MET A 318 -54.60 12.11 58.68
CA MET A 318 -54.91 11.81 57.27
C MET A 318 -54.86 13.08 56.39
N ARG A 319 -55.29 14.24 56.92
CA ARG A 319 -55.19 15.54 56.21
C ARG A 319 -53.75 16.06 56.10
N ALA A 320 -52.87 15.73 57.05
CA ALA A 320 -51.45 16.07 56.99
C ALA A 320 -50.72 15.18 55.97
N GLU A 321 -50.99 13.87 55.99
CA GLU A 321 -50.45 12.89 55.05
C GLU A 321 -50.86 13.21 53.61
N VAL A 322 -52.13 13.50 53.34
CA VAL A 322 -52.60 13.95 52.01
C VAL A 322 -51.90 15.25 51.56
N LYS A 323 -51.58 16.18 52.46
CA LYS A 323 -50.83 17.39 52.11
C LYS A 323 -49.38 17.11 51.72
N GLU A 324 -48.66 16.26 52.47
CA GLU A 324 -47.30 15.87 52.10
C GLU A 324 -47.27 15.01 50.84
N LEU A 325 -48.25 14.13 50.62
CA LEU A 325 -48.39 13.39 49.36
C LEU A 325 -48.62 14.31 48.16
N VAL A 326 -49.52 15.29 48.26
CA VAL A 326 -49.73 16.30 47.19
C VAL A 326 -48.46 17.12 46.93
N LYS A 327 -47.79 17.58 47.99
CA LYS A 327 -46.52 18.33 47.92
C LYS A 327 -45.38 17.50 47.33
N SER A 328 -45.33 16.21 47.59
CA SER A 328 -44.40 15.25 46.97
C SER A 328 -44.72 15.08 45.48
N ASN A 329 -45.99 14.91 45.14
CA ASN A 329 -46.44 14.73 43.76
C ASN A 329 -46.09 15.96 42.90
N CYS A 330 -46.37 17.19 43.37
CA CYS A 330 -45.98 18.42 42.65
C CYS A 330 -44.46 18.55 42.45
N LYS A 331 -43.63 18.10 43.41
CA LYS A 331 -42.17 18.04 43.23
C LYS A 331 -41.77 17.06 42.13
N LEU A 332 -42.37 15.88 42.12
CA LEU A 332 -42.11 14.84 41.12
C LEU A 332 -42.55 15.29 39.72
N THR A 333 -43.73 15.93 39.58
CA THR A 333 -44.17 16.53 38.31
C THR A 333 -43.16 17.55 37.80
N SER A 334 -42.72 18.49 38.63
CA SER A 334 -41.74 19.51 38.25
C SER A 334 -40.36 18.92 37.91
N GLN A 335 -39.95 17.82 38.55
CA GLN A 335 -38.74 17.08 38.16
C GLN A 335 -38.89 16.38 36.80
N VAL A 336 -40.06 15.81 36.50
CA VAL A 336 -40.34 15.19 35.19
C VAL A 336 -40.32 16.25 34.09
N GLU A 337 -41.01 17.38 34.27
CA GLU A 337 -41.00 18.51 33.32
C GLU A 337 -39.58 19.01 33.04
N ASN A 338 -38.79 19.23 34.09
CA ASN A 338 -37.40 19.67 33.97
C ASN A 338 -36.49 18.64 33.27
N ASN A 339 -36.74 17.35 33.46
CA ASN A 339 -36.01 16.28 32.79
C ASN A 339 -36.44 16.10 31.33
N GLU A 340 -37.72 16.33 30.99
CA GLU A 340 -38.16 16.39 29.60
C GLU A 340 -37.52 17.55 28.82
N GLU A 341 -37.40 18.73 29.43
CA GLU A 341 -36.72 19.87 28.81
C GLU A 341 -35.22 19.57 28.57
N LYS A 342 -34.53 18.99 29.57
CA LYS A 342 -33.16 18.51 29.40
C LYS A 342 -33.04 17.49 28.27
N PHE A 343 -33.97 16.53 28.19
CA PHE A 343 -33.97 15.52 27.12
C PHE A 343 -34.16 16.17 25.74
N LYS A 344 -35.09 17.12 25.60
CA LYS A 344 -35.30 17.89 24.36
C LYS A 344 -34.05 18.69 23.96
N VAL A 345 -33.35 19.31 24.91
CA VAL A 345 -32.07 20.02 24.65
C VAL A 345 -30.98 19.05 24.21
N VAL A 346 -30.80 17.92 24.89
CA VAL A 346 -29.82 16.89 24.52
C VAL A 346 -30.13 16.29 23.13
N GLN A 347 -31.41 16.04 22.83
CA GLN A 347 -31.87 15.53 21.53
C GLN A 347 -31.58 16.52 20.40
N ASN A 348 -31.83 17.82 20.62
CA ASN A 348 -31.47 18.88 19.67
C ASN A 348 -29.95 18.98 19.46
N ASN A 349 -29.17 18.89 20.54
CA ASN A 349 -27.71 18.91 20.45
C ASN A 349 -27.17 17.70 19.67
N ILE A 350 -27.72 16.49 19.90
CA ILE A 350 -27.40 15.29 19.12
C ILE A 350 -27.74 15.48 17.63
N GLU A 351 -28.83 16.16 17.28
CA GLU A 351 -29.13 16.51 15.89
C GLU A 351 -28.13 17.50 15.29
N ILE A 352 -27.68 18.50 16.05
CA ILE A 352 -26.66 19.46 15.62
C ILE A 352 -25.32 18.75 15.41
N TYR A 353 -24.88 17.91 16.35
CA TYR A 353 -23.65 17.14 16.22
C TYR A 353 -23.71 16.17 15.03
N LYS A 354 -24.83 15.48 14.79
CA LYS A 354 -25.01 14.64 13.58
C LYS A 354 -24.89 15.44 12.27
N LYS A 355 -25.41 16.67 12.24
CA LYS A 355 -25.28 17.57 11.07
C LYS A 355 -23.84 18.06 10.89
N GLN A 356 -23.12 18.35 11.98
CA GLN A 356 -21.70 18.71 11.96
C GLN A 356 -20.81 17.54 11.52
N ILE A 357 -21.01 16.35 12.08
CA ILE A 357 -20.31 15.12 11.68
C ILE A 357 -20.51 14.87 10.18
N SER A 358 -21.74 14.91 9.67
CA SER A 358 -21.99 14.72 8.23
C SER A 358 -21.38 15.80 7.32
N ALA A 359 -21.16 17.02 7.84
CA ALA A 359 -20.42 18.06 7.13
C ALA A 359 -18.90 17.79 7.11
N LEU A 360 -18.34 17.32 8.24
CA LEU A 360 -16.93 16.92 8.35
C LEU A 360 -16.62 15.67 7.54
N GLU A 361 -17.50 14.66 7.54
CA GLU A 361 -17.41 13.47 6.67
C GLU A 361 -17.35 13.87 5.18
N LYS A 362 -18.18 14.83 4.76
CA LYS A 362 -18.16 15.36 3.39
C LYS A 362 -16.86 16.09 3.07
N GLN A 363 -16.33 16.91 3.99
CA GLN A 363 -15.04 17.56 3.77
C GLN A 363 -13.89 16.54 3.74
N ASN A 364 -13.84 15.59 4.67
CA ASN A 364 -12.84 14.52 4.65
C ASN A 364 -12.91 13.71 3.35
N LYS A 365 -14.11 13.39 2.85
CA LYS A 365 -14.26 12.73 1.54
C LYS A 365 -13.68 13.58 0.40
N ILE A 366 -13.97 14.88 0.37
CA ILE A 366 -13.40 15.80 -0.64
C ILE A 366 -11.87 15.88 -0.52
N TYR A 367 -11.33 15.93 0.70
CA TYR A 367 -9.88 15.91 0.94
C TYR A 367 -9.26 14.58 0.50
N SER A 368 -9.86 13.43 0.79
CA SER A 368 -9.41 12.12 0.29
C SER A 368 -9.45 12.06 -1.24
N GLU A 369 -10.55 12.49 -1.88
CA GLU A 369 -10.66 12.57 -3.34
C GLU A 369 -9.65 13.54 -3.97
N THR A 370 -9.15 14.53 -3.22
CA THR A 370 -8.11 15.47 -3.66
C THR A 370 -6.70 14.92 -3.43
N ILE A 371 -6.46 14.26 -2.29
CA ILE A 371 -5.21 13.54 -2.01
C ILE A 371 -4.96 12.46 -3.06
N ILE A 372 -5.96 11.63 -3.36
CA ILE A 372 -5.86 10.58 -4.41
C ILE A 372 -5.50 11.18 -5.77
N LYS A 373 -6.04 12.35 -6.14
CA LYS A 373 -5.67 13.06 -7.39
C LYS A 373 -4.24 13.59 -7.36
N HIS A 374 -3.75 14.05 -6.21
CA HIS A 374 -2.35 14.46 -6.06
C HIS A 374 -1.40 13.25 -6.06
N GLU A 375 -1.77 12.13 -5.44
CA GLU A 375 -1.02 10.88 -5.49
C GLU A 375 -0.92 10.34 -6.92
N GLN A 376 -2.03 10.36 -7.68
CA GLN A 376 -2.07 10.03 -9.11
C GLN A 376 -1.21 10.97 -9.96
N ALA A 377 -1.20 12.27 -9.66
CA ALA A 377 -0.31 13.21 -10.34
C ALA A 377 1.17 12.95 -10.00
N ILE A 378 1.48 12.58 -8.76
CA ILE A 378 2.83 12.23 -8.31
C ILE A 378 3.32 10.93 -8.95
N THR A 379 2.48 9.89 -9.05
CA THR A 379 2.85 8.65 -9.76
C THR A 379 3.04 8.89 -11.25
N TYR A 380 2.13 9.64 -11.90
CA TYR A 380 2.28 10.01 -13.31
C TYR A 380 3.59 10.79 -13.56
N LEU A 381 3.88 11.83 -12.78
CA LEU A 381 5.11 12.61 -12.93
C LEU A 381 6.36 11.76 -12.63
N LYS A 382 6.29 10.84 -11.65
CA LYS A 382 7.38 9.90 -11.34
C LYS A 382 7.63 8.94 -12.50
N ASP A 383 6.60 8.41 -13.12
CA ASP A 383 6.73 7.47 -14.24
C ASP A 383 7.15 8.18 -15.54
N GLU A 384 6.68 9.40 -15.80
CA GLU A 384 7.21 10.25 -16.88
C GLU A 384 8.68 10.62 -16.65
N THR A 385 9.07 10.88 -15.40
CA THR A 385 10.48 11.08 -15.01
C THR A 385 11.30 9.81 -15.23
N MET A 386 10.83 8.64 -14.78
CA MET A 386 11.51 7.36 -14.96
C MET A 386 11.62 6.94 -16.43
N GLN A 387 10.59 7.18 -17.24
CA GLN A 387 10.64 7.01 -18.69
C GLN A 387 11.65 7.96 -19.33
N SER A 388 11.72 9.21 -18.89
CA SER A 388 12.69 10.19 -19.38
C SER A 388 14.12 9.82 -19.01
N GLN A 389 14.36 9.35 -17.78
CA GLN A 389 15.65 8.80 -17.35
C GLN A 389 16.02 7.51 -18.12
N THR A 390 15.03 6.68 -18.48
CA THR A 390 15.23 5.49 -19.33
C THR A 390 15.54 5.87 -20.79
N LYS A 391 14.95 6.97 -21.31
CA LYS A 391 15.29 7.52 -22.64
C LYS A 391 16.69 8.14 -22.62
N LEU A 392 17.05 8.89 -21.58
CA LEU A 392 18.38 9.48 -21.39
C LEU A 392 19.47 8.42 -21.32
N SER A 393 19.36 7.45 -20.42
CA SER A 393 20.37 6.37 -20.28
C SER A 393 20.53 5.52 -21.55
N ARG A 394 19.45 5.29 -22.32
CA ARG A 394 19.55 4.68 -23.67
C ARG A 394 20.31 5.58 -24.65
N ALA A 395 20.05 6.89 -24.65
CA ALA A 395 20.77 7.85 -25.48
C ALA A 395 22.25 7.99 -25.09
N GLU A 396 22.58 7.94 -23.79
CA GLU A 396 23.96 7.95 -23.28
C GLU A 396 24.72 6.68 -23.70
N VAL A 397 24.09 5.50 -23.60
CA VAL A 397 24.69 4.24 -24.11
C VAL A 397 24.86 4.29 -25.63
N MET A 398 23.88 4.82 -26.37
CA MET A 398 23.99 4.99 -27.82
C MET A 398 25.10 5.99 -28.20
N LEU A 399 25.23 7.11 -27.47
CA LEU A 399 26.29 8.10 -27.64
C LEU A 399 27.66 7.48 -27.36
N GLY A 400 27.81 6.73 -26.26
CA GLY A 400 29.04 6.03 -25.91
C GLY A 400 29.42 4.94 -26.93
N ASN A 401 28.45 4.30 -27.57
CA ASN A 401 28.70 3.36 -28.68
C ASN A 401 29.12 4.09 -29.96
N LEU A 402 28.41 5.17 -30.35
CA LEU A 402 28.78 6.00 -31.49
C LEU A 402 30.14 6.68 -31.31
N GLN A 403 30.53 7.05 -30.10
CA GLN A 403 31.87 7.57 -29.79
C GLN A 403 32.95 6.50 -29.99
N LYS A 404 32.71 5.25 -29.55
CA LYS A 404 33.62 4.12 -29.80
C LYS A 404 33.71 3.78 -31.29
N GLU A 405 32.59 3.79 -32.00
CA GLU A 405 32.55 3.59 -33.46
C GLU A 405 33.31 4.69 -34.20
N ASN A 406 33.11 5.96 -33.83
CA ASN A 406 33.84 7.10 -34.38
C ASN A 406 35.36 7.01 -34.10
N ALA A 407 35.75 6.52 -32.92
CA ALA A 407 37.16 6.26 -32.61
C ALA A 407 37.74 5.11 -33.47
N LEU A 408 37.03 3.98 -33.60
CA LEU A 408 37.44 2.86 -34.45
C LEU A 408 37.52 3.24 -35.94
N LEU A 409 36.61 4.10 -36.42
CA LEU A 409 36.62 4.66 -37.76
C LEU A 409 37.79 5.63 -37.97
N LYS A 410 38.15 6.46 -36.98
CA LYS A 410 39.36 7.30 -37.02
C LYS A 410 40.64 6.48 -37.00
N ASP A 411 40.69 5.40 -36.22
CA ASP A 411 41.83 4.46 -36.23
C ASP A 411 41.92 3.70 -37.56
N ALA A 412 40.79 3.41 -38.21
CA ALA A 412 40.77 2.85 -39.57
C ALA A 412 41.22 3.87 -40.62
N GLU A 413 40.72 5.12 -40.56
CA GLU A 413 41.14 6.23 -41.42
C GLU A 413 42.64 6.49 -41.28
N MET A 414 43.17 6.57 -40.05
CA MET A 414 44.60 6.79 -39.80
C MET A 414 45.46 5.66 -40.37
N ARG A 415 45.00 4.40 -40.28
CA ARG A 415 45.67 3.25 -40.93
C ARG A 415 45.63 3.37 -42.45
N LEU A 416 44.47 3.63 -43.05
CA LEU A 416 44.31 3.78 -44.50
C LEU A 416 45.08 4.98 -45.06
N VAL A 417 45.19 6.09 -44.30
CA VAL A 417 46.05 7.24 -44.65
C VAL A 417 47.52 6.83 -44.62
N LYS A 418 47.97 6.11 -43.58
CA LYS A 418 49.35 5.61 -43.48
C LYS A 418 49.70 4.62 -44.59
N GLU A 419 48.77 3.73 -44.95
CA GLU A 419 48.91 2.80 -46.08
C GLU A 419 48.95 3.56 -47.42
N LYS A 420 48.06 4.54 -47.63
CA LYS A 420 48.06 5.42 -48.81
C LYS A 420 49.36 6.21 -48.94
N GLU A 421 49.94 6.69 -47.84
CA GLU A 421 51.26 7.31 -47.86
C GLU A 421 52.38 6.31 -48.18
N ASN A 422 52.34 5.09 -47.63
CA ASN A 422 53.32 4.05 -47.94
C ASN A 422 53.25 3.64 -49.42
N MET A 423 52.06 3.36 -49.95
CA MET A 423 51.85 3.10 -51.37
C MET A 423 52.33 4.27 -52.26
N LYS A 424 52.19 5.52 -51.79
CA LYS A 424 52.74 6.70 -52.49
C LYS A 424 54.26 6.78 -52.43
N ARG A 425 54.89 6.45 -51.28
CA ARG A 425 56.35 6.33 -51.14
C ARG A 425 56.88 5.23 -52.05
N GLU A 426 56.27 4.06 -52.02
CA GLU A 426 56.61 2.91 -52.86
C GLU A 426 56.46 3.25 -54.34
N SER A 427 55.33 3.82 -54.77
CA SER A 427 55.13 4.27 -56.16
C SER A 427 56.18 5.30 -56.60
N LEU A 428 56.56 6.26 -55.74
CA LEU A 428 57.64 7.20 -56.04
C LEU A 428 59.00 6.49 -56.19
N THR A 429 59.32 5.52 -55.33
CA THR A 429 60.55 4.72 -55.48
C THR A 429 60.53 3.80 -56.71
N GLN A 430 59.39 3.20 -57.04
CA GLN A 430 59.20 2.37 -58.24
C GLN A 430 59.34 3.21 -59.51
N ASN A 431 58.73 4.41 -59.55
CA ASN A 431 58.90 5.35 -60.66
C ASN A 431 60.37 5.79 -60.81
N MET A 432 61.09 6.02 -59.71
CA MET A 432 62.52 6.35 -59.73
C MET A 432 63.39 5.17 -60.20
N ILE A 433 63.03 3.93 -59.82
CA ILE A 433 63.68 2.72 -60.32
C ILE A 433 63.38 2.53 -61.80
N GLN A 434 62.14 2.76 -62.25
CA GLN A 434 61.74 2.67 -63.65
C GLN A 434 62.49 3.69 -64.51
N THR A 435 62.54 4.97 -64.13
CA THR A 435 63.30 5.98 -64.91
C THR A 435 64.80 5.69 -64.95
N ASN A 436 65.37 5.13 -63.87
CA ASN A 436 66.74 4.63 -63.87
C ASN A 436 66.92 3.43 -64.81
N ILE A 437 65.98 2.48 -64.86
CA ILE A 437 65.99 1.33 -65.78
C ILE A 437 65.82 1.78 -67.24
N GLU A 438 64.94 2.74 -67.51
CA GLU A 438 64.74 3.34 -68.83
C GLU A 438 65.98 4.11 -69.29
N LEU A 439 66.65 4.85 -68.40
CA LEU A 439 67.93 5.49 -68.67
C LEU A 439 69.04 4.47 -68.96
N ILE A 440 69.16 3.41 -68.14
CA ILE A 440 70.11 2.32 -68.37
C ILE A 440 69.82 1.66 -69.73
N LYS A 441 68.56 1.32 -70.02
CA LYS A 441 68.14 0.76 -71.31
C LYS A 441 68.51 1.67 -72.48
N ALA A 442 68.22 2.97 -72.40
CA ALA A 442 68.59 3.95 -73.43
C ALA A 442 70.11 4.06 -73.61
N THR A 443 70.91 3.95 -72.53
CA THR A 443 72.37 3.89 -72.66
C THR A 443 72.86 2.58 -73.30
N LEU A 444 72.23 1.45 -72.99
CA LEU A 444 72.56 0.14 -73.59
C LEU A 444 72.18 0.11 -75.08
N GLU A 445 70.97 0.54 -75.44
CA GLU A 445 70.52 0.66 -76.84
C GLU A 445 71.43 1.62 -77.63
N ARG A 446 71.90 2.72 -77.00
CA ARG A 446 72.91 3.59 -77.60
C ARG A 446 74.27 2.90 -77.77
N THR A 447 74.76 2.12 -76.81
CA THR A 447 76.03 1.38 -76.99
C THR A 447 75.91 0.22 -77.99
N ASP A 448 74.72 -0.37 -78.14
CA ASP A 448 74.43 -1.39 -79.15
C ASP A 448 74.36 -0.79 -80.55
N ALA A 449 73.76 0.39 -80.73
CA ALA A 449 73.87 1.17 -81.96
C ALA A 449 75.34 1.61 -82.20
N GLU A 450 75.99 2.10 -81.15
CA GLU A 450 77.44 2.39 -81.04
C GLU A 450 78.31 1.26 -81.62
N SER A 451 78.02 0.01 -81.26
CA SER A 451 78.77 -1.17 -81.68
C SER A 451 78.35 -1.68 -83.07
N LYS A 452 77.05 -1.68 -83.40
CA LYS A 452 76.55 -2.05 -84.74
C LYS A 452 77.12 -1.14 -85.82
N LEU A 453 77.09 0.18 -85.64
CA LEU A 453 77.68 1.13 -86.59
C LEU A 453 79.19 0.92 -86.78
N ARG A 454 79.93 0.53 -85.74
CA ARG A 454 81.36 0.18 -85.83
C ARG A 454 81.59 -1.14 -86.56
N LEU A 455 80.70 -2.13 -86.40
CA LEU A 455 80.75 -3.40 -87.11
C LEU A 455 80.37 -3.24 -88.59
N GLU A 456 79.32 -2.46 -88.88
CA GLU A 456 78.87 -2.10 -90.23
C GLU A 456 79.95 -1.33 -90.98
N ALA A 457 80.54 -0.29 -90.39
CA ALA A 457 81.65 0.45 -91.00
C ALA A 457 82.86 -0.47 -91.32
N ARG A 458 83.20 -1.39 -90.40
CA ARG A 458 84.29 -2.36 -90.62
C ARG A 458 83.96 -3.39 -91.70
N LEU A 459 82.69 -3.80 -91.81
CA LEU A 459 82.19 -4.68 -92.85
C LEU A 459 82.19 -3.99 -94.23
N ASP A 460 81.84 -2.70 -94.27
CA ASP A 460 81.96 -1.85 -95.45
C ASP A 460 83.42 -1.69 -95.91
N ASP A 461 84.35 -1.46 -94.99
CA ASP A 461 85.79 -1.42 -95.33
C ASP A 461 86.29 -2.78 -95.83
N CYS A 462 85.89 -3.90 -95.22
CA CYS A 462 86.17 -5.23 -95.77
C CYS A 462 85.53 -5.44 -97.16
N HIS A 463 84.34 -4.90 -97.43
CA HIS A 463 83.73 -4.93 -98.76
C HIS A 463 84.48 -4.05 -99.78
N ARG A 464 85.02 -2.91 -99.37
CA ARG A 464 85.88 -2.03 -100.20
C ARG A 464 87.19 -2.74 -100.53
N GLU A 465 87.83 -3.37 -99.55
CA GLU A 465 89.02 -4.21 -99.75
C GLU A 465 88.74 -5.40 -100.68
N CYS A 466 87.66 -6.14 -100.45
CA CYS A 466 87.25 -7.24 -101.34
C CYS A 466 86.96 -6.76 -102.77
N SER A 467 86.38 -5.57 -102.93
CA SER A 467 86.12 -4.95 -104.24
C SER A 467 87.40 -4.51 -104.94
N ALA A 468 88.38 -4.00 -104.19
CA ALA A 468 89.70 -3.64 -104.71
C ALA A 468 90.52 -4.88 -105.09
N LEU A 469 90.46 -5.95 -104.30
CA LEU A 469 91.07 -7.25 -104.62
C LEU A 469 90.42 -7.89 -105.85
N ARG A 470 89.10 -7.82 -106.00
CA ARG A 470 88.39 -8.26 -107.21
C ARG A 470 88.79 -7.45 -108.45
N ARG A 471 88.98 -6.12 -108.34
CA ARG A 471 89.54 -5.31 -109.44
C ARG A 471 90.95 -5.74 -109.82
N ARG A 472 91.86 -5.89 -108.85
CA ARG A 472 93.23 -6.37 -109.13
C ARG A 472 93.25 -7.76 -109.77
N LEU A 473 92.36 -8.66 -109.34
CA LEU A 473 92.21 -9.98 -109.95
C LEU A 473 91.70 -9.89 -111.40
N GLN A 474 90.77 -8.97 -111.69
CA GLN A 474 90.29 -8.71 -113.05
C GLN A 474 91.40 -8.12 -113.93
N GLU A 475 92.14 -7.12 -113.42
CA GLU A 475 93.30 -6.50 -114.10
C GLU A 475 94.38 -7.54 -114.42
N GLU A 476 94.68 -8.47 -113.51
CA GLU A 476 95.58 -9.60 -113.78
C GLU A 476 94.98 -10.62 -114.77
N GLN A 477 93.69 -10.95 -114.68
CA GLN A 477 93.04 -11.85 -115.64
C GLN A 477 93.02 -11.29 -117.07
N ASP A 478 92.82 -9.98 -117.22
CA ASP A 478 92.84 -9.34 -118.53
C ASP A 478 94.27 -9.19 -119.07
N ARG A 479 95.28 -8.93 -118.22
CA ARG A 479 96.71 -9.10 -118.60
C ARG A 479 97.03 -10.52 -119.05
N PHE A 480 96.50 -11.54 -118.36
CA PHE A 480 96.66 -12.94 -118.76
C PHE A 480 95.96 -13.24 -120.09
N ARG A 481 94.83 -12.60 -120.42
CA ARG A 481 94.20 -12.66 -121.75
C ARG A 481 95.06 -12.01 -122.82
N GLU A 482 95.48 -10.76 -122.63
CA GLU A 482 96.35 -10.04 -123.57
C GLU A 482 97.63 -10.83 -123.88
N LEU A 483 98.26 -11.41 -122.84
CA LEU A 483 99.41 -12.30 -123.00
C LEU A 483 99.07 -13.60 -123.73
N SER A 484 97.90 -14.19 -123.44
CA SER A 484 97.44 -15.42 -124.12
C SER A 484 97.13 -15.19 -125.59
N GLU A 485 96.48 -14.06 -125.95
CA GLU A 485 96.20 -13.67 -127.33
C GLU A 485 97.50 -13.37 -128.11
N HIS A 486 98.47 -12.70 -127.48
CA HIS A 486 99.80 -12.50 -128.06
C HIS A 486 100.52 -13.84 -128.32
N LEU A 487 100.51 -14.75 -127.33
CA LEU A 487 101.09 -16.09 -127.47
C LEU A 487 100.34 -16.94 -128.51
N GLU A 488 99.01 -16.86 -128.58
CA GLU A 488 98.22 -17.60 -129.56
C GLU A 488 98.47 -17.08 -130.97
N SER A 489 98.54 -15.76 -131.19
CA SER A 489 98.93 -15.14 -132.47
C SER A 489 100.34 -15.59 -132.91
N GLN A 490 101.31 -15.58 -132.00
CA GLN A 490 102.66 -16.08 -132.25
C GLN A 490 102.67 -17.59 -132.55
N THR A 491 101.81 -18.36 -131.88
CA THR A 491 101.60 -19.80 -132.14
C THR A 491 100.89 -20.05 -133.47
N GLN A 492 100.00 -19.16 -133.92
CA GLN A 492 99.34 -19.23 -135.22
C GLN A 492 100.34 -19.02 -136.36
N LEU A 493 101.23 -18.03 -136.24
CA LEU A 493 102.36 -17.82 -137.16
C LEU A 493 103.31 -19.04 -137.20
N ALA A 494 103.57 -19.67 -136.05
CA ALA A 494 104.35 -20.91 -136.00
C ALA A 494 103.60 -22.11 -136.62
N ARG A 495 102.28 -22.22 -136.40
CA ARG A 495 101.43 -23.25 -137.03
C ARG A 495 101.36 -23.12 -138.54
N GLN A 496 101.27 -21.91 -139.09
CA GLN A 496 101.28 -21.73 -140.55
C GLN A 496 102.54 -22.32 -141.20
N ARG A 497 103.72 -22.04 -140.62
CA ARG A 497 105.00 -22.66 -141.07
C ARG A 497 105.03 -24.18 -140.88
N MET A 498 104.48 -24.69 -139.79
CA MET A 498 104.36 -26.13 -139.57
C MET A 498 103.40 -26.80 -140.57
N GLU A 499 102.29 -26.14 -140.93
CA GLU A 499 101.33 -26.66 -141.90
C GLU A 499 101.95 -26.72 -143.30
N GLU A 500 102.78 -25.73 -143.67
CA GLU A 500 103.62 -25.75 -144.87
C GLU A 500 104.53 -26.99 -144.89
N GLU A 501 105.39 -27.19 -143.88
CA GLU A 501 106.24 -28.40 -143.72
C GLU A 501 105.43 -29.70 -143.74
N LYS A 502 104.26 -29.71 -143.11
CA LYS A 502 103.38 -30.88 -143.00
C LYS A 502 102.73 -31.26 -144.33
N THR A 503 102.46 -30.31 -145.23
CA THR A 503 102.02 -30.65 -146.60
C THR A 503 103.10 -31.34 -147.43
N GLU A 504 104.36 -31.25 -147.03
CA GLU A 504 105.43 -32.09 -147.59
C GLU A 504 105.49 -33.46 -146.88
N ALA A 505 105.35 -33.50 -145.55
CA ALA A 505 105.38 -34.74 -144.77
C ALA A 505 104.20 -35.70 -145.04
N ASP A 506 102.98 -35.20 -145.25
CA ASP A 506 101.79 -36.05 -145.49
C ASP A 506 101.78 -36.70 -146.89
N LYS A 507 102.68 -36.28 -147.80
CA LYS A 507 102.97 -37.01 -149.05
C LYS A 507 103.66 -38.36 -148.75
N LEU A 508 104.54 -38.40 -147.74
CA LEU A 508 105.30 -39.59 -147.35
C LEU A 508 104.48 -40.56 -146.48
N ARG A 509 103.54 -40.07 -145.68
CA ARG A 509 102.80 -40.92 -144.71
C ARG A 509 101.76 -41.85 -145.32
N LYS A 510 101.24 -41.55 -146.52
CA LYS A 510 100.25 -42.41 -147.18
C LYS A 510 100.78 -43.79 -147.53
N GLU A 511 102.11 -43.93 -147.70
CA GLU A 511 102.81 -45.17 -148.05
C GLU A 511 102.86 -46.20 -146.89
N LEU A 512 102.41 -45.85 -145.69
CA LEU A 512 102.67 -46.63 -144.46
C LEU A 512 101.42 -47.28 -143.82
N VAL A 513 100.22 -46.70 -144.01
CA VAL A 513 99.03 -47.00 -143.20
C VAL A 513 98.41 -48.37 -143.48
N GLU A 514 98.58 -48.91 -144.68
CA GLU A 514 97.88 -50.13 -145.15
C GLU A 514 98.27 -51.41 -144.38
N ASN A 515 99.37 -51.37 -143.61
CA ASN A 515 100.00 -52.54 -142.97
C ASN A 515 99.41 -52.99 -141.61
N ARG A 516 98.37 -52.36 -141.04
CA ARG A 516 98.14 -52.42 -139.56
C ARG A 516 96.81 -53.01 -139.03
N ASN A 517 95.83 -53.34 -139.88
CA ASN A 517 94.43 -53.50 -139.43
C ASN A 517 94.02 -54.86 -138.84
N GLU A 518 94.93 -55.84 -138.65
CA GLU A 518 94.54 -57.25 -138.53
C GLU A 518 94.36 -57.82 -137.09
N LEU A 519 94.75 -57.09 -136.02
CA LEU A 519 95.14 -57.76 -134.76
C LEU A 519 94.09 -57.89 -133.62
N VAL A 520 93.06 -57.03 -133.55
CA VAL A 520 92.52 -56.60 -132.23
C VAL A 520 91.36 -57.44 -131.63
N GLN A 521 90.61 -58.21 -132.42
CA GLN A 521 89.24 -58.66 -132.08
C GLN A 521 89.03 -59.70 -130.94
N LYS A 522 90.04 -60.07 -130.13
CA LYS A 522 90.04 -61.41 -129.46
C LYS A 522 89.72 -61.53 -127.96
N MET A 523 89.76 -60.48 -127.14
CA MET A 523 90.14 -60.66 -125.72
C MET A 523 89.09 -60.42 -124.62
N ASN A 524 87.89 -59.88 -124.90
CA ASN A 524 86.98 -59.38 -123.87
C ASN A 524 85.79 -60.31 -123.55
N GLN A 525 85.99 -61.35 -122.73
CA GLN A 525 84.87 -62.14 -122.17
C GLN A 525 85.13 -62.61 -120.73
N ILE A 526 84.06 -62.52 -119.92
CA ILE A 526 83.84 -63.14 -118.60
C ILE A 526 84.74 -62.56 -117.47
N GLU A 527 84.28 -61.77 -116.49
CA GLU A 527 83.06 -61.76 -115.64
C GLU A 527 83.14 -62.67 -114.39
N ASP A 528 82.22 -62.41 -113.46
CA ASP A 528 81.77 -63.25 -112.33
C ASP A 528 82.74 -63.56 -111.15
N LEU A 529 82.44 -62.92 -109.99
CA LEU A 529 82.00 -63.51 -108.70
C LEU A 529 82.49 -62.69 -107.45
N THR A 530 81.87 -62.68 -106.23
CA THR A 530 80.44 -62.62 -105.81
C THR A 530 80.27 -62.46 -104.24
N LYS A 531 79.54 -61.41 -103.76
CA LYS A 531 78.60 -61.27 -102.56
C LYS A 531 78.97 -61.60 -101.05
N LYS A 532 78.51 -60.74 -100.07
CA LYS A 532 77.97 -60.94 -98.63
C LYS A 532 78.76 -60.63 -97.29
N LEU A 533 78.10 -60.04 -96.23
CA LEU A 533 78.34 -60.01 -94.70
C LEU A 533 77.27 -59.13 -93.90
N LYS A 534 77.29 -58.65 -92.60
CA LYS A 534 77.11 -59.23 -91.19
C LYS A 534 76.45 -58.23 -90.11
N THR A 535 76.28 -58.56 -88.79
CA THR A 535 75.35 -57.91 -87.74
C THR A 535 75.67 -58.11 -86.17
N SER A 536 74.84 -57.64 -85.15
CA SER A 536 74.73 -57.87 -83.60
C SER A 536 75.25 -56.79 -82.54
N VAL A 537 75.03 -56.62 -81.17
CA VAL A 537 74.51 -57.26 -79.83
C VAL A 537 74.06 -56.15 -78.73
N PHE A 538 73.81 -56.14 -77.34
CA PHE A 538 73.74 -56.96 -76.03
C PHE A 538 72.86 -56.35 -74.80
N VAL A 539 73.11 -56.57 -73.44
CA VAL A 539 72.09 -56.80 -72.28
C VAL A 539 72.43 -56.60 -70.69
N MET A 540 71.43 -56.26 -69.77
CA MET A 540 71.00 -56.59 -68.29
C MET A 540 71.52 -56.07 -66.81
N PRO A 541 71.45 -56.75 -65.58
CA PRO A 541 70.68 -56.31 -64.30
C PRO A 541 71.14 -56.57 -62.74
N GLU A 542 70.32 -56.17 -61.68
CA GLU A 542 69.92 -56.83 -60.32
C GLU A 542 70.33 -56.46 -58.80
N SER A 543 69.55 -56.95 -57.75
CA SER A 543 69.69 -57.11 -56.22
C SER A 543 69.11 -56.04 -55.19
N ASN A 544 68.86 -56.12 -53.82
CA ASN A 544 68.58 -57.08 -52.64
C ASN A 544 68.30 -56.27 -51.27
N VAL A 545 67.94 -56.63 -49.97
CA VAL A 545 67.42 -57.76 -49.07
C VAL A 545 67.10 -57.32 -47.54
N ASP A 546 66.35 -58.11 -46.69
CA ASP A 546 66.11 -58.15 -45.16
C ASP A 546 65.33 -57.04 -44.33
N GLY A 547 64.72 -57.23 -43.12
CA GLY A 547 64.22 -58.44 -42.37
C GLY A 547 64.17 -58.42 -40.79
N ARG A 548 63.01 -58.26 -40.08
CA ARG A 548 62.70 -58.79 -38.69
C ARG A 548 61.29 -58.50 -38.08
N ARG A 549 60.70 -59.50 -37.40
CA ARG A 549 59.72 -59.41 -36.26
C ARG A 549 60.23 -60.35 -35.15
N ILE A 550 59.52 -60.46 -34.01
CA ILE A 550 59.83 -61.21 -32.77
C ILE A 550 60.66 -60.42 -31.75
N CYS A 551 59.93 -59.76 -30.83
CA CYS A 551 60.25 -59.60 -29.39
C CYS A 551 58.93 -59.51 -28.58
N GLU A 552 57.92 -60.31 -28.96
CA GLU A 552 56.55 -60.26 -28.39
C GLU A 552 56.40 -61.02 -27.05
N LEU A 553 57.50 -61.16 -26.27
CA LEU A 553 57.53 -62.00 -25.06
C LEU A 553 58.14 -61.35 -23.80
N GLU A 554 58.50 -60.06 -23.83
CA GLU A 554 58.99 -59.35 -22.64
C GLU A 554 57.99 -58.32 -22.07
N GLN A 555 57.03 -57.85 -22.87
CA GLN A 555 56.04 -56.84 -22.43
C GLN A 555 54.86 -57.43 -21.63
N GLN A 556 54.65 -58.76 -21.68
CA GLN A 556 53.56 -59.44 -20.94
C GLN A 556 53.92 -59.77 -19.47
N LEU A 557 55.09 -59.35 -18.98
CA LEU A 557 55.56 -59.63 -17.61
C LEU A 557 55.43 -58.43 -16.64
N GLY A 558 54.93 -57.29 -17.13
CA GLY A 558 54.66 -56.10 -16.32
C GLY A 558 53.32 -56.15 -15.58
N ASP A 559 52.24 -56.43 -16.32
CA ASP A 559 50.87 -56.22 -15.83
C ASP A 559 50.49 -57.15 -14.66
N CYS A 560 50.94 -58.40 -14.69
CA CYS A 560 50.73 -59.38 -13.61
C CYS A 560 51.44 -59.04 -12.28
N LYS A 561 52.21 -57.94 -12.20
CA LYS A 561 52.78 -57.44 -10.92
C LYS A 561 51.96 -56.31 -10.31
N ALA A 562 51.35 -55.44 -11.13
CA ALA A 562 50.53 -54.34 -10.63
C ALA A 562 49.27 -54.83 -9.88
N GLU A 563 48.70 -55.97 -10.30
CA GLU A 563 47.50 -56.55 -9.69
C GLU A 563 47.76 -57.21 -8.32
N ILE A 564 49.00 -57.71 -8.09
CA ILE A 564 49.40 -58.34 -6.82
C ILE A 564 49.53 -57.29 -5.70
N ASP A 565 50.13 -56.13 -5.98
CA ASP A 565 50.29 -55.08 -4.98
C ASP A 565 48.96 -54.39 -4.62
N ALA A 566 48.04 -54.27 -5.60
CA ALA A 566 46.69 -53.77 -5.36
C ALA A 566 45.87 -54.67 -4.42
N LEU A 567 46.03 -56.00 -4.52
CA LEU A 567 45.35 -56.97 -3.65
C LEU A 567 45.99 -57.06 -2.25
N ASN A 568 47.32 -57.00 -2.14
CA ASN A 568 48.01 -56.96 -0.85
C ASN A 568 47.61 -55.73 0.00
N SER A 569 47.40 -54.57 -0.64
CA SER A 569 46.89 -53.36 0.02
C SER A 569 45.52 -53.59 0.67
N LYS A 570 44.58 -54.22 -0.04
CA LYS A 570 43.24 -54.57 0.50
C LYS A 570 43.26 -55.69 1.54
N LEU A 571 44.21 -56.62 1.47
CA LEU A 571 44.37 -57.69 2.47
C LEU A 571 44.87 -57.16 3.83
N LYS A 572 45.56 -56.01 3.85
CA LYS A 572 46.05 -55.38 5.08
C LYS A 572 44.93 -54.67 5.84
N THR A 573 44.22 -53.76 5.17
CA THR A 573 43.15 -52.95 5.79
C THR A 573 41.96 -53.78 6.26
N THR A 574 41.67 -54.91 5.60
CA THR A 574 40.62 -55.84 6.06
C THR A 574 41.00 -56.66 7.29
N LYS A 575 42.30 -56.93 7.52
CA LYS A 575 42.78 -57.54 8.78
C LYS A 575 42.75 -56.55 9.94
N GLU A 576 43.23 -55.34 9.72
CA GLU A 576 43.25 -54.27 10.73
C GLU A 576 41.81 -53.92 11.20
N ALA A 577 40.81 -53.99 10.31
CA ALA A 577 39.40 -53.89 10.70
C ALA A 577 38.89 -55.11 11.50
N SER A 578 39.34 -56.33 11.17
CA SER A 578 38.90 -57.56 11.85
C SER A 578 39.38 -57.64 13.31
N GLU A 579 40.59 -57.17 13.60
CA GLU A 579 41.14 -57.17 14.97
C GLU A 579 40.43 -56.13 15.86
N GLN A 580 39.99 -55.01 15.29
CA GLN A 580 39.22 -53.98 16.02
C GLN A 580 37.82 -54.48 16.43
N TYR A 581 37.12 -55.22 15.57
CA TYR A 581 35.82 -55.81 15.95
C TYR A 581 35.94 -56.94 16.99
N TYR A 582 37.04 -57.71 16.97
CA TYR A 582 37.30 -58.74 17.99
C TYR A 582 37.48 -58.12 19.39
N SER A 583 38.30 -57.07 19.49
CA SER A 583 38.56 -56.33 20.73
C SER A 583 37.27 -55.76 21.37
N VAL A 584 36.37 -55.19 20.56
CA VAL A 584 35.09 -54.64 21.06
C VAL A 584 34.15 -55.73 21.58
N ALA A 585 34.15 -56.92 20.98
CA ALA A 585 33.34 -58.06 21.45
C ALA A 585 33.86 -58.63 22.79
N GLU A 586 35.17 -58.76 22.95
CA GLU A 586 35.80 -59.27 24.18
C GLU A 586 35.53 -58.36 25.39
N VAL A 587 35.52 -57.03 25.21
CA VAL A 587 35.15 -56.08 26.28
C VAL A 587 33.68 -56.22 26.68
N ALA A 588 32.77 -56.48 25.74
CA ALA A 588 31.35 -56.66 26.01
C ALA A 588 31.04 -57.94 26.82
N GLU A 589 31.64 -59.08 26.48
CA GLU A 589 31.45 -60.32 27.26
C GLU A 589 31.93 -60.19 28.71
N ASN A 590 33.05 -59.51 28.93
CA ASN A 590 33.61 -59.33 30.27
C ASN A 590 32.76 -58.40 31.15
N GLN A 591 32.12 -57.38 30.57
CA GLN A 591 31.13 -56.56 31.30
C GLN A 591 29.87 -57.37 31.65
N MET A 592 29.41 -58.25 30.75
CA MET A 592 28.24 -59.10 30.97
C MET A 592 28.42 -60.06 32.15
N LYS A 593 29.62 -60.65 32.33
CA LYS A 593 29.94 -61.52 33.47
C LYS A 593 29.86 -60.80 34.82
N ILE A 594 30.41 -59.59 34.91
CA ILE A 594 30.46 -58.82 36.17
C ILE A 594 29.04 -58.52 36.70
N LEU A 595 28.09 -58.24 35.81
CA LEU A 595 26.69 -57.99 36.18
C LEU A 595 25.99 -59.26 36.71
N ILE A 596 26.27 -60.43 36.12
CA ILE A 596 25.69 -61.72 36.55
C ILE A 596 26.22 -62.11 37.95
N GLU A 597 27.52 -61.91 38.21
CA GLU A 597 28.11 -62.18 39.53
C GLU A 597 27.52 -61.27 40.62
N GLN A 598 27.31 -59.98 40.31
CA GLN A 598 26.68 -59.02 41.23
C GLN A 598 25.22 -59.37 41.55
N GLN A 599 24.43 -59.80 40.56
CA GLN A 599 23.03 -60.16 40.75
C GLN A 599 22.87 -61.30 41.78
N LYS A 600 23.83 -62.24 41.78
CA LYS A 600 23.87 -63.41 42.67
C LYS A 600 24.16 -63.07 44.14
N GLU A 601 24.94 -62.03 44.41
CA GLU A 601 25.19 -61.56 45.78
C GLU A 601 23.92 -60.99 46.46
N TYR A 602 23.01 -60.39 45.68
CA TYR A 602 21.81 -59.76 46.24
C TYR A 602 20.74 -60.77 46.64
N GLU A 603 20.60 -61.88 45.91
CA GLU A 603 19.67 -62.95 46.27
C GLU A 603 20.03 -63.59 47.61
N GLN A 604 21.32 -63.87 47.85
CA GLN A 604 21.77 -64.54 49.07
C GLN A 604 21.55 -63.68 50.33
N LYS A 605 21.80 -62.36 50.24
CA LYS A 605 21.58 -61.41 51.35
C LYS A 605 20.10 -61.23 51.73
N LEU A 606 19.17 -61.58 50.85
CA LEU A 606 17.73 -61.48 51.09
C LEU A 606 17.17 -62.65 51.92
N GLU A 607 17.83 -63.81 51.90
CA GLU A 607 17.34 -65.02 52.60
C GLU A 607 17.77 -65.02 54.07
N ASP A 608 19.02 -64.62 54.36
CA ASP A 608 19.54 -64.52 55.73
C ASP A 608 18.65 -63.64 56.64
N GLN A 609 18.16 -62.51 56.12
CA GLN A 609 17.32 -61.57 56.88
C GLN A 609 15.96 -62.16 57.28
N LYS A 610 15.39 -63.09 56.49
CA LYS A 610 14.11 -63.75 56.82
C LYS A 610 14.25 -64.69 58.02
N SER A 611 15.42 -65.30 58.20
CA SER A 611 15.66 -66.26 59.28
C SER A 611 15.63 -65.61 60.67
N ALA A 612 16.16 -64.39 60.80
CA ALA A 612 16.32 -63.68 62.07
C ALA A 612 14.99 -63.23 62.68
N ILE A 613 14.04 -62.78 61.85
CA ILE A 613 12.73 -62.26 62.31
C ILE A 613 11.94 -63.34 63.05
N LYS A 614 12.01 -64.60 62.59
CA LYS A 614 11.21 -65.71 63.10
C LYS A 614 11.59 -66.10 64.54
N GLN A 615 12.86 -65.96 64.93
CA GLN A 615 13.35 -66.33 66.26
C GLN A 615 13.00 -65.33 67.39
N LEU A 616 12.54 -64.12 67.05
CA LEU A 616 12.14 -63.11 68.03
C LEU A 616 10.69 -63.26 68.48
N GLN A 617 9.82 -63.82 67.63
CA GLN A 617 8.39 -63.94 67.92
C GLN A 617 8.07 -65.02 68.96
N GLU A 618 8.83 -66.12 68.99
CA GLU A 618 8.60 -67.24 69.93
C GLU A 618 8.94 -66.90 71.39
N LYS A 619 9.70 -65.82 71.65
CA LYS A 619 10.14 -65.46 73.01
C LYS A 619 9.15 -64.63 73.82
N CYS A 620 8.25 -63.89 73.17
CA CYS A 620 7.30 -63.03 73.89
C CYS A 620 6.17 -63.82 74.55
N ALA A 621 5.65 -64.86 73.88
CA ALA A 621 4.49 -65.64 74.33
C ALA A 621 4.72 -66.46 75.62
N GLY A 622 5.97 -66.61 76.08
CA GLY A 622 6.28 -67.36 77.30
C GLY A 622 6.08 -66.59 78.60
N LEU A 623 6.17 -65.24 78.58
CA LEU A 623 6.21 -64.43 79.80
C LEU A 623 4.82 -63.99 80.30
N GLU A 624 3.79 -64.10 79.47
CA GLU A 624 2.42 -63.67 79.80
C GLU A 624 1.68 -64.71 80.69
N GLY A 625 2.12 -65.98 80.69
CA GLY A 625 1.48 -67.07 81.42
C GLY A 625 1.77 -67.11 82.93
N GLU A 626 2.95 -66.66 83.37
CA GLU A 626 3.39 -66.83 84.77
C GLU A 626 2.80 -65.76 85.72
N LEU A 627 2.39 -64.61 85.20
CA LEU A 627 1.83 -63.50 85.97
C LEU A 627 0.38 -63.75 86.46
N SER A 628 -0.35 -64.68 85.83
CA SER A 628 -1.77 -64.91 86.11
C SER A 628 -2.06 -65.72 87.39
N ILE A 629 -1.04 -66.27 88.06
CA ILE A 629 -1.21 -67.27 89.13
C ILE A 629 -0.87 -66.69 90.53
N GLN A 630 -0.28 -65.49 90.62
CA GLN A 630 0.11 -64.88 91.90
C GLN A 630 -0.92 -63.94 92.54
N MET A 631 -2.04 -63.64 91.90
CA MET A 631 -3.04 -62.71 92.47
C MET A 631 -4.06 -63.37 93.41
N ASP A 632 -4.48 -64.60 93.12
CA ASP A 632 -5.61 -65.25 93.79
C ASP A 632 -5.42 -65.51 95.31
N ASP A 633 -4.18 -65.61 95.79
CA ASP A 633 -3.87 -65.96 97.20
C ASP A 633 -3.98 -64.78 98.18
N GLN A 634 -4.07 -63.52 97.70
CA GLN A 634 -3.88 -62.33 98.57
C GLN A 634 -5.18 -61.66 99.06
N ASP A 635 -6.35 -62.03 98.54
CA ASP A 635 -7.62 -61.33 98.80
C ASP A 635 -8.25 -61.59 100.19
N MET A 636 -7.90 -62.70 100.85
CA MET A 636 -8.55 -63.13 102.11
C MET A 636 -8.32 -62.21 103.33
N ALA A 637 -7.42 -61.21 103.23
CA ALA A 637 -7.00 -60.40 104.38
C ALA A 637 -7.57 -58.97 104.44
N ASN A 638 -7.99 -58.37 103.31
CA ASN A 638 -8.24 -56.92 103.23
C ASN A 638 -9.72 -56.49 103.31
N ALA A 639 -10.67 -57.42 103.45
CA ALA A 639 -12.11 -57.21 103.24
C ALA A 639 -12.75 -56.03 104.02
N SER A 640 -12.25 -55.66 105.21
CA SER A 640 -12.80 -54.53 105.99
C SER A 640 -12.34 -53.17 105.47
N THR A 641 -11.05 -53.00 105.15
CA THR A 641 -10.50 -51.80 104.52
C THR A 641 -11.00 -51.67 103.07
N CYS A 642 -11.17 -52.82 102.40
CA CYS A 642 -11.81 -52.91 101.10
C CYS A 642 -13.15 -52.15 101.09
N SER A 643 -14.06 -52.34 102.05
CA SER A 643 -15.38 -51.66 102.05
C SER A 643 -15.42 -50.11 101.88
N LYS A 644 -14.29 -49.40 102.08
CA LYS A 644 -14.13 -47.98 101.71
C LYS A 644 -13.20 -47.74 100.52
N SER A 645 -12.18 -48.57 100.33
CA SER A 645 -11.37 -48.54 99.10
C SER A 645 -12.26 -48.87 97.91
N HIS A 646 -12.98 -49.98 97.97
CA HIS A 646 -13.96 -50.48 97.00
C HIS A 646 -15.06 -49.48 96.66
N ARG A 647 -15.49 -48.59 97.58
CA ARG A 647 -16.44 -47.52 97.21
C ARG A 647 -15.81 -46.42 96.39
N LEU A 648 -14.57 -46.04 96.71
CA LEU A 648 -13.80 -45.10 95.90
C LEU A 648 -13.31 -45.75 94.60
N GLU A 649 -13.07 -47.06 94.59
CA GLU A 649 -12.76 -47.86 93.39
C GLU A 649 -14.02 -48.11 92.55
N GLU A 650 -15.21 -48.27 93.13
CA GLU A 650 -16.50 -48.30 92.41
C GLU A 650 -16.79 -46.93 91.81
N GLU A 651 -16.68 -45.84 92.56
CA GLU A 651 -16.85 -44.48 92.05
C GLU A 651 -15.79 -44.14 90.98
N LEU A 652 -14.52 -44.51 91.19
CA LEU A 652 -13.45 -44.26 90.22
C LEU A 652 -13.54 -45.23 89.03
N SER A 653 -13.97 -46.47 89.22
CA SER A 653 -14.26 -47.45 88.14
C SER A 653 -15.40 -46.97 87.27
N VAL A 654 -16.53 -46.56 87.87
CA VAL A 654 -17.64 -45.91 87.17
C VAL A 654 -17.18 -44.65 86.46
N LYS A 655 -16.30 -43.83 87.07
CA LYS A 655 -15.76 -42.64 86.38
C LYS A 655 -14.73 -42.97 85.30
N THR A 656 -13.99 -44.08 85.37
CA THR A 656 -13.16 -44.57 84.26
C THR A 656 -13.98 -45.25 83.17
N MET A 657 -15.12 -45.86 83.50
CA MET A 657 -16.11 -46.43 82.58
C MET A 657 -16.85 -45.30 81.84
N ASP A 658 -17.26 -44.25 82.56
CA ASP A 658 -17.79 -43.01 81.98
C ASP A 658 -16.75 -42.33 81.08
N LEU A 659 -15.49 -42.22 81.52
CA LEU A 659 -14.41 -41.67 80.71
C LEU A 659 -14.04 -42.56 79.52
N GLN A 660 -14.15 -43.88 79.64
CA GLN A 660 -13.89 -44.82 78.55
C GLN A 660 -15.01 -44.77 77.52
N THR A 661 -16.27 -44.85 77.94
CA THR A 661 -17.43 -44.70 77.04
C THR A 661 -17.48 -43.31 76.40
N ALA A 662 -17.16 -42.24 77.13
CA ALA A 662 -17.01 -40.90 76.55
C ALA A 662 -15.80 -40.79 75.59
N ARG A 663 -14.70 -41.52 75.84
CA ARG A 663 -13.57 -41.63 74.90
C ARG A 663 -13.95 -42.42 73.65
N GLU A 664 -14.65 -43.54 73.79
CA GLU A 664 -15.15 -44.36 72.67
C GLU A 664 -16.17 -43.58 71.84
N GLN A 665 -17.06 -42.80 72.47
CA GLN A 665 -17.94 -41.85 71.78
C GLN A 665 -17.16 -40.72 71.08
N LEU A 666 -16.10 -40.18 71.69
CA LEU A 666 -15.20 -39.21 71.04
C LEU A 666 -14.37 -39.82 69.91
N GLU A 667 -13.98 -41.09 70.00
CA GLU A 667 -13.23 -41.81 68.96
C GLU A 667 -14.15 -42.15 67.79
N ASN A 668 -15.36 -42.64 68.06
CA ASN A 668 -16.41 -42.90 67.08
C ASN A 668 -16.81 -41.60 66.36
N THR A 669 -17.18 -40.54 67.08
CA THR A 669 -17.52 -39.25 66.46
C THR A 669 -16.33 -38.61 65.73
N ARG A 670 -15.07 -38.83 66.16
CA ARG A 670 -13.88 -38.46 65.36
C ARG A 670 -13.76 -39.27 64.08
N ASN A 671 -14.03 -40.57 64.12
CA ASN A 671 -13.93 -41.44 62.95
C ASN A 671 -15.09 -41.20 61.97
N GLU A 672 -16.29 -40.91 62.46
CA GLU A 672 -17.42 -40.38 61.67
C GLU A 672 -17.06 -39.02 61.04
N ASN A 673 -16.49 -38.07 61.79
CA ASN A 673 -16.03 -36.79 61.23
C ASN A 673 -14.91 -36.97 60.18
N LYS A 674 -13.95 -37.89 60.39
CA LYS A 674 -12.94 -38.24 59.37
C LYS A 674 -13.61 -38.79 58.11
N ALA A 675 -14.52 -39.76 58.24
CA ALA A 675 -15.24 -40.36 57.12
C ALA A 675 -16.14 -39.35 56.39
N LEU A 676 -16.77 -38.41 57.11
CA LEU A 676 -17.52 -37.30 56.53
C LEU A 676 -16.60 -36.35 55.77
N ILE A 677 -15.43 -35.99 56.31
CA ILE A 677 -14.43 -35.14 55.64
C ILE A 677 -13.84 -35.83 54.40
N GLU A 678 -13.59 -37.14 54.44
CA GLU A 678 -13.12 -37.91 53.28
C GLU A 678 -14.19 -38.04 52.21
N ASN A 679 -15.45 -38.25 52.59
CA ASN A 679 -16.58 -38.20 51.65
C ASN A 679 -16.79 -36.79 51.06
N LEU A 680 -16.64 -35.73 51.86
CA LEU A 680 -16.71 -34.34 51.37
C LEU A 680 -15.62 -34.09 50.33
N LYS A 681 -14.36 -34.44 50.64
CA LYS A 681 -13.24 -34.37 49.68
C LYS A 681 -13.47 -35.24 48.44
N ALA A 682 -14.10 -36.40 48.57
CA ALA A 682 -14.42 -37.25 47.42
C ALA A 682 -15.51 -36.64 46.54
N VAL A 683 -16.45 -35.87 47.11
CA VAL A 683 -17.45 -35.08 46.36
C VAL A 683 -16.83 -33.83 45.75
N GLU A 684 -16.02 -33.08 46.49
CA GLU A 684 -15.26 -31.91 45.99
C GLU A 684 -14.37 -32.28 44.80
N ASN A 685 -13.62 -33.39 44.89
CA ASN A 685 -12.78 -33.87 43.79
C ASN A 685 -13.58 -34.36 42.57
N LYS A 686 -14.78 -34.93 42.77
CA LYS A 686 -15.69 -35.28 41.67
C LYS A 686 -16.21 -34.03 40.99
N TYR A 687 -16.72 -33.07 41.76
CA TYR A 687 -17.24 -31.80 41.26
C TYR A 687 -16.16 -30.99 40.53
N ALA A 688 -14.96 -30.87 41.09
CA ALA A 688 -13.82 -30.23 40.43
C ALA A 688 -13.44 -30.93 39.11
N ARG A 689 -13.54 -32.26 39.04
CA ARG A 689 -13.31 -33.02 37.82
C ARG A 689 -14.41 -32.84 36.78
N GLU A 690 -15.68 -32.78 37.18
CA GLU A 690 -16.81 -32.47 36.29
C GLU A 690 -16.72 -31.03 35.76
N VAL A 691 -16.38 -30.06 36.60
CA VAL A 691 -16.11 -28.67 36.17
C VAL A 691 -14.94 -28.60 35.20
N MET A 692 -13.85 -29.35 35.41
CA MET A 692 -12.76 -29.41 34.43
C MET A 692 -13.15 -30.10 33.13
N LEU A 693 -13.92 -31.21 33.16
CA LEU A 693 -14.46 -31.81 31.94
C LEU A 693 -15.34 -30.81 31.18
N HIS A 694 -16.29 -30.16 31.85
CA HIS A 694 -17.16 -29.17 31.22
C HIS A 694 -16.40 -27.94 30.70
N SER A 695 -15.27 -27.56 31.31
CA SER A 695 -14.38 -26.53 30.75
C SER A 695 -13.69 -26.99 29.47
N ALA A 696 -13.30 -28.28 29.38
CA ALA A 696 -12.74 -28.87 28.17
C ALA A 696 -13.80 -29.06 27.08
N ASP A 697 -15.02 -29.49 27.44
CA ASP A 697 -16.17 -29.58 26.54
C ASP A 697 -16.52 -28.19 25.96
N LEU A 698 -16.53 -27.15 26.80
CA LEU A 698 -16.73 -25.76 26.37
C LEU A 698 -15.60 -25.27 25.45
N GLN A 699 -14.35 -25.60 25.75
CA GLN A 699 -13.22 -25.24 24.91
C GLN A 699 -13.34 -25.92 23.55
N MET A 700 -13.53 -27.25 23.50
CA MET A 700 -13.72 -28.00 22.26
C MET A 700 -14.93 -27.51 21.46
N LEU A 701 -16.04 -27.16 22.11
CA LEU A 701 -17.23 -26.61 21.45
C LEU A 701 -17.00 -25.19 20.93
N THR A 702 -16.10 -24.42 21.55
CA THR A 702 -15.67 -23.09 21.08
C THR A 702 -14.71 -23.23 19.89
N ASP A 703 -13.73 -24.13 19.98
CA ASP A 703 -12.77 -24.42 18.91
C ASP A 703 -13.52 -24.91 17.65
N MET A 704 -14.41 -25.90 17.80
CA MET A 704 -15.29 -26.41 16.75
C MET A 704 -16.21 -25.34 16.14
N LYS A 705 -16.65 -24.34 16.92
CA LYS A 705 -17.37 -23.17 16.36
C LYS A 705 -16.45 -22.31 15.50
N THR A 706 -15.23 -22.02 15.93
CA THR A 706 -14.29 -21.24 15.10
C THR A 706 -13.86 -22.00 13.84
N GLU A 707 -13.76 -23.34 13.89
CA GLU A 707 -13.53 -24.19 12.71
C GLU A 707 -14.74 -24.19 11.77
N LEU A 708 -15.96 -24.27 12.30
CA LEU A 708 -17.19 -24.17 11.51
C LEU A 708 -17.34 -22.79 10.86
N GLU A 709 -17.05 -21.70 11.59
CA GLU A 709 -17.09 -20.33 11.06
C GLU A 709 -16.04 -20.12 9.96
N LYS A 710 -14.81 -20.63 10.14
CA LYS A 710 -13.78 -20.66 9.09
C LYS A 710 -14.27 -21.45 7.87
N ALA A 711 -14.72 -22.69 8.05
CA ALA A 711 -15.19 -23.54 6.95
C ALA A 711 -16.40 -22.95 6.21
N VAL A 712 -17.28 -22.20 6.90
CA VAL A 712 -18.39 -21.46 6.28
C VAL A 712 -17.88 -20.25 5.49
N ASN A 713 -16.88 -19.52 6.00
CA ASN A 713 -16.26 -18.41 5.28
C ASN A 713 -15.50 -18.92 4.04
N ASP A 714 -14.65 -19.93 4.17
CA ASP A 714 -13.94 -20.59 3.06
C ASP A 714 -14.92 -21.07 1.98
N LEU A 715 -16.03 -21.72 2.39
CA LEU A 715 -17.09 -22.15 1.48
C LEU A 715 -17.76 -20.98 0.75
N ASN A 716 -17.91 -19.83 1.41
CA ASN A 716 -18.50 -18.63 0.81
C ASN A 716 -17.53 -17.90 -0.12
N GLU A 717 -16.24 -17.83 0.22
CA GLU A 717 -15.19 -17.33 -0.67
C GLU A 717 -15.06 -18.21 -1.93
N VAL A 718 -15.04 -19.54 -1.78
CA VAL A 718 -14.99 -20.48 -2.91
C VAL A 718 -16.26 -20.38 -3.78
N LYS A 719 -17.44 -20.14 -3.21
CA LYS A 719 -18.66 -19.85 -3.98
C LYS A 719 -18.56 -18.53 -4.75
N GLN A 720 -18.12 -17.45 -4.10
CA GLN A 720 -17.95 -16.15 -4.77
C GLN A 720 -16.90 -16.23 -5.89
N ALA A 721 -15.76 -16.90 -5.65
CA ALA A 721 -14.75 -17.14 -6.66
C ALA A 721 -15.27 -17.97 -7.84
N ARG A 722 -16.07 -19.02 -7.58
CA ARG A 722 -16.78 -19.79 -8.62
C ARG A 722 -17.72 -18.91 -9.42
N ASP A 723 -18.53 -18.09 -8.76
CA ASP A 723 -19.58 -17.30 -9.43
C ASP A 723 -18.96 -16.16 -10.25
N CYS A 724 -17.95 -15.45 -9.73
CA CYS A 724 -17.17 -14.51 -10.52
C CYS A 724 -16.44 -15.17 -11.70
N ALA A 725 -15.95 -16.41 -11.56
CA ALA A 725 -15.34 -17.16 -12.65
C ALA A 725 -16.37 -17.60 -13.72
N LEU A 726 -17.58 -17.97 -13.31
CA LEU A 726 -18.69 -18.27 -14.23
C LEU A 726 -19.16 -17.03 -14.98
N ASP A 727 -19.30 -15.90 -14.30
CA ASP A 727 -19.67 -14.62 -14.94
C ASP A 727 -18.58 -14.16 -15.91
N THR A 728 -17.31 -14.24 -15.52
CA THR A 728 -16.17 -13.94 -16.42
C THR A 728 -16.14 -14.88 -17.63
N LEU A 729 -16.41 -16.17 -17.44
CA LEU A 729 -16.51 -17.15 -18.53
C LEU A 729 -17.69 -16.83 -19.48
N ASN A 730 -18.84 -16.42 -18.94
CA ASN A 730 -20.01 -16.07 -19.73
C ASN A 730 -19.82 -14.76 -20.50
N GLN A 731 -19.23 -13.73 -19.89
CA GLN A 731 -18.83 -12.50 -20.57
C GLN A 731 -17.84 -12.78 -21.70
N ASN A 732 -16.80 -13.58 -21.44
CA ASN A 732 -15.83 -13.97 -22.47
C ASN A 732 -16.50 -14.75 -23.62
N LYS A 733 -17.42 -15.69 -23.33
CA LYS A 733 -18.19 -16.40 -24.36
C LYS A 733 -19.00 -15.44 -25.23
N LEU A 734 -19.73 -14.50 -24.62
CA LEU A 734 -20.51 -13.50 -25.36
C LEU A 734 -19.61 -12.65 -26.26
N SER A 735 -18.47 -12.17 -25.78
CA SER A 735 -17.52 -11.43 -26.62
C SER A 735 -16.92 -12.27 -27.75
N TRP A 736 -16.67 -13.57 -27.52
CA TRP A 736 -16.21 -14.48 -28.58
C TRP A 736 -17.30 -14.74 -29.62
N GLU A 737 -18.55 -14.93 -29.21
CA GLU A 737 -19.67 -15.06 -30.14
C GLU A 737 -19.93 -13.78 -30.94
N GLU A 738 -19.75 -12.60 -30.34
CA GLU A 738 -19.86 -11.31 -31.03
C GLU A 738 -18.71 -11.09 -32.02
N GLN A 739 -17.48 -11.43 -31.63
CA GLN A 739 -16.32 -11.39 -32.52
C GLN A 739 -16.42 -12.42 -33.66
N GLU A 740 -16.95 -13.62 -33.41
CA GLU A 740 -17.26 -14.61 -34.45
C GLU A 740 -18.32 -14.07 -35.42
N LYS A 741 -19.41 -13.48 -34.91
CA LYS A 741 -20.44 -12.84 -35.74
C LYS A 741 -19.89 -11.68 -36.57
N LEU A 742 -18.90 -10.93 -36.07
CA LEU A 742 -18.23 -9.86 -36.81
C LEU A 742 -17.34 -10.43 -37.93
N ILE A 743 -16.45 -11.37 -37.60
CA ILE A 743 -15.57 -12.06 -38.58
C ILE A 743 -16.40 -12.78 -39.66
N GLN A 744 -17.56 -13.34 -39.31
CA GLN A 744 -18.48 -13.93 -40.30
C GLN A 744 -19.12 -12.88 -41.22
N LYS A 745 -19.42 -11.66 -40.74
CA LYS A 745 -19.86 -10.55 -41.61
C LYS A 745 -18.73 -10.10 -42.53
N GLU A 746 -17.57 -9.79 -41.99
CA GLU A 746 -16.38 -9.39 -42.75
C GLU A 746 -16.03 -10.43 -43.82
N ARG A 747 -16.05 -11.72 -43.47
CA ARG A 747 -15.90 -12.82 -44.42
C ARG A 747 -16.98 -12.78 -45.50
N ASN A 748 -18.26 -12.65 -45.15
CA ASN A 748 -19.34 -12.63 -46.13
C ASN A 748 -19.25 -11.41 -47.08
N GLU A 749 -18.77 -10.27 -46.59
CA GLU A 749 -18.54 -9.06 -47.37
C GLU A 749 -17.31 -9.21 -48.28
N LEU A 750 -16.21 -9.77 -47.80
CA LEU A 750 -15.03 -10.11 -48.62
C LEU A 750 -15.35 -11.20 -49.67
N GLU A 751 -16.10 -12.24 -49.30
CA GLU A 751 -16.54 -13.29 -50.22
C GLU A 751 -17.52 -12.73 -51.28
N LYS A 752 -18.24 -11.64 -50.97
CA LYS A 752 -19.02 -10.87 -51.94
C LYS A 752 -18.13 -10.00 -52.83
N THR A 753 -17.16 -9.25 -52.29
CA THR A 753 -16.27 -8.42 -53.13
C THR A 753 -15.41 -9.27 -54.07
N PHE A 754 -15.00 -10.47 -53.67
CA PHE A 754 -14.40 -11.46 -54.57
C PHE A 754 -15.33 -11.85 -55.72
N LYS A 755 -16.59 -12.21 -55.43
CA LYS A 755 -17.59 -12.54 -56.47
C LYS A 755 -17.89 -11.37 -57.40
N ASP A 756 -18.05 -10.16 -56.86
CA ASP A 756 -18.26 -8.94 -57.64
C ASP A 756 -17.03 -8.61 -58.52
N MET A 757 -15.81 -8.87 -58.03
CA MET A 757 -14.57 -8.70 -58.78
C MET A 757 -14.35 -9.80 -59.84
N ASP A 758 -14.73 -11.05 -59.59
CA ASP A 758 -14.71 -12.13 -60.58
C ASP A 758 -15.74 -11.89 -61.70
N VAL A 759 -16.91 -11.32 -61.37
CA VAL A 759 -17.89 -10.86 -62.36
C VAL A 759 -17.33 -9.69 -63.19
N GLN A 760 -16.61 -8.75 -62.58
CA GLN A 760 -15.95 -7.68 -63.33
C GLN A 760 -14.81 -8.20 -64.22
N ASN A 761 -13.98 -9.12 -63.71
CA ASN A 761 -12.88 -9.74 -64.46
C ASN A 761 -13.38 -10.56 -65.66
N SER A 762 -14.45 -11.35 -65.49
CA SER A 762 -15.08 -12.10 -66.58
C SER A 762 -15.74 -11.17 -67.61
N LEU A 763 -16.43 -10.11 -67.17
CA LEU A 763 -16.96 -9.09 -68.08
C LEU A 763 -15.86 -8.36 -68.85
N LEU A 764 -14.72 -8.05 -68.22
CA LEU A 764 -13.57 -7.44 -68.89
C LEU A 764 -12.93 -8.41 -69.90
N LEU A 765 -12.89 -9.71 -69.58
CA LEU A 765 -12.39 -10.75 -70.47
C LEU A 765 -13.29 -10.90 -71.71
N ASP A 766 -14.62 -10.90 -71.53
CA ASP A 766 -15.60 -10.89 -72.62
C ASP A 766 -15.51 -9.61 -73.47
N GLN A 767 -15.26 -8.45 -72.86
CA GLN A 767 -15.00 -7.20 -73.58
C GLN A 767 -13.71 -7.27 -74.41
N ILE A 768 -12.63 -7.82 -73.87
CA ILE A 768 -11.38 -8.04 -74.61
C ILE A 768 -11.58 -9.07 -75.73
N GLN A 769 -12.39 -10.11 -75.52
CA GLN A 769 -12.69 -11.14 -76.52
C GLN A 769 -13.61 -10.63 -77.64
N THR A 770 -14.58 -9.78 -77.32
CA THR A 770 -15.41 -9.08 -78.32
C THR A 770 -14.64 -8.00 -79.08
N LEU A 771 -13.74 -7.26 -78.42
CA LEU A 771 -12.83 -6.32 -79.11
C LEU A 771 -11.86 -7.05 -80.04
N ASN A 772 -11.24 -8.15 -79.61
CA ASN A 772 -10.34 -8.94 -80.45
C ASN A 772 -11.06 -9.55 -81.67
N THR A 773 -12.29 -10.07 -81.50
CA THR A 773 -13.07 -10.59 -82.63
C THR A 773 -13.55 -9.48 -83.57
N GLN A 774 -13.87 -8.29 -83.05
CA GLN A 774 -14.11 -7.10 -83.89
C GLN A 774 -12.84 -6.67 -84.64
N LEU A 775 -11.67 -6.69 -84.01
CA LEU A 775 -10.38 -6.37 -84.66
C LEU A 775 -10.09 -7.36 -85.81
N SER A 776 -10.28 -8.66 -85.58
CA SER A 776 -10.14 -9.69 -86.63
C SER A 776 -11.16 -9.50 -87.76
N LEU A 777 -12.40 -9.11 -87.46
CA LEU A 777 -13.43 -8.80 -88.47
C LEU A 777 -13.09 -7.53 -89.28
N ILE A 778 -12.46 -6.53 -88.66
CA ILE A 778 -11.98 -5.31 -89.32
C ILE A 778 -10.77 -5.63 -90.21
N GLN A 779 -9.81 -6.43 -89.74
CA GLN A 779 -8.70 -6.93 -90.56
C GLN A 779 -9.20 -7.75 -91.76
N ALA A 780 -10.16 -8.65 -91.56
CA ALA A 780 -10.77 -9.40 -92.66
C ALA A 780 -11.46 -8.48 -93.69
N ARG A 781 -12.28 -7.52 -93.24
CA ARG A 781 -12.95 -6.55 -94.13
C ARG A 781 -11.99 -5.64 -94.88
N ALA A 782 -10.85 -5.28 -94.29
CA ALA A 782 -9.81 -4.49 -94.94
C ALA A 782 -9.13 -5.23 -96.12
N THR A 783 -9.29 -6.55 -96.23
CA THR A 783 -8.75 -7.35 -97.35
C THR A 783 -9.75 -7.62 -98.48
N SER A 784 -11.03 -7.23 -98.34
CA SER A 784 -12.11 -7.75 -99.21
C SER A 784 -12.75 -6.77 -100.18
N ASP A 785 -12.42 -5.47 -100.19
CA ASP A 785 -13.15 -4.46 -100.98
C ASP A 785 -12.22 -3.50 -101.76
N PRO A 786 -12.07 -3.65 -103.10
CA PRO A 786 -10.97 -3.05 -103.85
C PRO A 786 -11.31 -1.78 -104.64
N ASN A 787 -12.32 -0.96 -104.28
CA ASN A 787 -12.64 0.22 -105.10
C ASN A 787 -13.40 1.40 -104.42
N GLN A 788 -12.67 2.35 -103.80
CA GLN A 788 -13.04 3.78 -103.81
C GLN A 788 -11.87 4.69 -103.34
N SER A 789 -11.89 5.97 -103.71
CA SER A 789 -10.73 6.86 -103.63
C SER A 789 -11.04 8.26 -103.07
N SER A 790 -10.20 8.74 -102.13
CA SER A 790 -9.76 10.15 -102.00
C SER A 790 -8.83 10.41 -100.79
N GLY A 791 -7.68 11.04 -101.04
CA GLY A 791 -7.13 12.11 -100.18
C GLY A 791 -6.46 11.76 -98.83
N ASP A 792 -5.19 11.37 -98.89
CA ASP A 792 -4.11 11.57 -97.91
C ASP A 792 -4.42 11.99 -96.45
N ILE A 793 -4.00 11.13 -95.50
CA ILE A 793 -2.90 11.47 -94.58
C ILE A 793 -1.89 10.31 -94.63
N SER A 794 -0.59 10.61 -94.64
CA SER A 794 0.50 9.65 -94.88
C SER A 794 1.20 9.19 -93.60
N LEU A 795 1.31 7.87 -93.40
CA LEU A 795 2.61 7.21 -93.21
C LEU A 795 2.51 5.67 -93.35
N ASN A 796 3.56 5.07 -93.94
CA ASN A 796 4.02 3.66 -93.97
C ASN A 796 3.05 2.52 -93.56
N ARG A 797 2.72 1.49 -94.37
CA ARG A 797 3.44 0.64 -95.37
C ARG A 797 3.82 -0.74 -94.80
N SER A 798 3.28 -1.78 -95.44
CA SER A 798 3.66 -3.20 -95.36
C SER A 798 3.32 -3.93 -94.05
N LEU A 799 2.37 -4.86 -94.15
CA LEU A 799 2.36 -6.10 -93.38
C LEU A 799 2.35 -7.25 -94.38
N THR A 800 3.17 -8.27 -94.13
CA THR A 800 3.42 -9.42 -95.02
C THR A 800 2.91 -10.72 -94.36
N GLU A 801 3.02 -11.87 -95.02
CA GLU A 801 2.61 -13.16 -94.41
C GLU A 801 3.36 -13.45 -93.09
N ASP A 802 4.58 -12.91 -92.94
CA ASP A 802 5.34 -12.96 -91.70
C ASP A 802 4.64 -12.25 -90.52
N ASP A 803 3.69 -11.34 -90.74
CA ASP A 803 2.94 -10.68 -89.66
C ASP A 803 1.75 -11.52 -89.16
N VAL A 804 1.24 -12.44 -89.98
CA VAL A 804 0.31 -13.48 -89.52
C VAL A 804 1.08 -14.50 -88.68
N ARG A 805 2.31 -14.86 -89.10
CA ARG A 805 3.21 -15.73 -88.32
C ARG A 805 3.74 -15.06 -87.07
N SER A 806 4.04 -13.76 -87.09
CA SER A 806 4.49 -13.03 -85.89
C SER A 806 3.37 -12.95 -84.88
N SER A 807 2.11 -12.80 -85.32
CA SER A 807 0.91 -12.92 -84.48
C SER A 807 0.75 -14.33 -83.87
N GLU A 808 0.89 -15.41 -84.64
CA GLU A 808 0.89 -16.78 -84.10
C GLU A 808 2.05 -17.03 -83.11
N GLN A 809 3.24 -16.51 -83.41
CA GLN A 809 4.39 -16.58 -82.50
C GLN A 809 4.15 -15.76 -81.23
N LEU A 810 3.55 -14.57 -81.32
CA LEU A 810 3.15 -13.77 -80.16
C LEU A 810 2.11 -14.52 -79.31
N LEU A 811 1.12 -15.17 -79.93
CA LEU A 811 0.15 -16.01 -79.23
C LEU A 811 0.80 -17.23 -78.57
N THR A 812 1.86 -17.78 -79.16
CA THR A 812 2.63 -18.90 -78.58
C THR A 812 3.47 -18.41 -77.40
N ILE A 813 4.11 -17.24 -77.51
CA ILE A 813 4.85 -16.57 -76.43
C ILE A 813 3.90 -16.18 -75.29
N ILE A 814 2.70 -15.66 -75.58
CA ILE A 814 1.68 -15.33 -74.58
C ILE A 814 1.17 -16.59 -73.87
N LYS A 815 1.01 -17.72 -74.56
CA LYS A 815 0.71 -19.02 -73.93
C LYS A 815 1.85 -19.47 -73.02
N TYR A 816 3.10 -19.37 -73.46
CA TYR A 816 4.28 -19.72 -72.65
C TYR A 816 4.40 -18.84 -71.40
N LEU A 817 4.25 -17.52 -71.54
CA LEU A 817 4.31 -16.56 -70.43
C LEU A 817 3.14 -16.71 -69.46
N ARG A 818 1.94 -17.12 -69.92
CA ARG A 818 0.85 -17.53 -69.04
C ARG A 818 1.23 -18.81 -68.27
N GLN A 819 1.74 -19.83 -68.96
CA GLN A 819 2.15 -21.07 -68.32
C GLN A 819 3.28 -20.87 -67.30
N GLU A 820 4.27 -20.00 -67.58
CA GLU A 820 5.28 -19.62 -66.58
C GLU A 820 4.72 -18.79 -65.44
N LYS A 821 3.77 -17.87 -65.69
CA LYS A 821 3.05 -17.15 -64.62
C LYS A 821 2.33 -18.13 -63.71
N ASP A 822 1.60 -19.09 -64.26
CA ASP A 822 0.81 -20.06 -63.48
C ASP A 822 1.73 -21.03 -62.70
N ILE A 823 2.89 -21.38 -63.27
CA ILE A 823 3.98 -22.10 -62.57
C ILE A 823 4.64 -21.24 -61.49
N ALA A 824 4.76 -19.91 -61.67
CA ALA A 824 5.32 -19.00 -60.67
C ALA A 824 4.34 -18.76 -59.51
N VAL A 825 3.05 -18.63 -59.80
CA VAL A 825 1.97 -18.52 -58.80
C VAL A 825 1.91 -19.80 -57.95
N SER A 826 1.84 -20.98 -58.56
CA SER A 826 1.83 -22.25 -57.80
C SER A 826 3.12 -22.50 -57.01
N LYS A 827 4.28 -21.98 -57.46
CA LYS A 827 5.51 -21.97 -56.64
C LYS A 827 5.44 -21.00 -55.45
N ALA A 828 4.78 -19.86 -55.60
CA ALA A 828 4.54 -18.92 -54.51
C ALA A 828 3.59 -19.53 -53.46
N GLU A 829 2.47 -20.11 -53.90
CA GLU A 829 1.52 -20.85 -53.05
C GLU A 829 2.20 -21.98 -52.25
N ILE A 830 3.10 -22.74 -52.89
CA ILE A 830 3.89 -23.79 -52.20
C ILE A 830 4.86 -23.18 -51.17
N MET A 831 5.57 -22.09 -51.49
CA MET A 831 6.46 -21.42 -50.52
C MET A 831 5.68 -20.78 -49.36
N GLU A 832 4.48 -20.26 -49.62
CA GLU A 832 3.60 -19.70 -48.59
C GLU A 832 3.09 -20.78 -47.65
N ALA A 833 2.66 -21.94 -48.18
CA ALA A 833 2.30 -23.11 -47.37
C ALA A 833 3.50 -23.70 -46.60
N GLU A 834 4.71 -23.69 -47.16
CA GLU A 834 5.92 -24.08 -46.41
C GLU A 834 6.27 -23.07 -45.32
N TYR A 835 6.10 -21.76 -45.57
CA TYR A 835 6.29 -20.71 -44.58
C TYR A 835 5.28 -20.83 -43.42
N GLU A 836 3.99 -21.05 -43.69
CA GLU A 836 2.98 -21.31 -42.66
C GLU A 836 3.32 -22.57 -41.84
N ARG A 837 3.79 -23.64 -42.50
CA ARG A 837 4.23 -24.86 -41.83
C ARG A 837 5.44 -24.62 -40.92
N LEU A 838 6.44 -23.87 -41.37
CA LEU A 838 7.62 -23.51 -40.55
C LEU A 838 7.23 -22.59 -39.39
N LYS A 839 6.35 -21.60 -39.63
CA LYS A 839 5.81 -20.69 -38.61
C LYS A 839 5.05 -21.47 -37.53
N SER A 840 4.17 -22.39 -37.92
CA SER A 840 3.46 -23.27 -36.98
C SER A 840 4.42 -24.16 -36.17
N GLN A 841 5.47 -24.71 -36.79
CA GLN A 841 6.50 -25.47 -36.08
C GLN A 841 7.29 -24.61 -35.09
N PHE A 842 7.62 -23.36 -35.45
CA PHE A 842 8.26 -22.40 -34.57
C PHE A 842 7.36 -21.99 -33.39
N GLU A 843 6.07 -21.77 -33.63
CA GLU A 843 5.09 -21.48 -32.57
C GLU A 843 4.93 -22.65 -31.59
N VAL A 844 4.88 -23.89 -32.09
CA VAL A 844 4.85 -25.10 -31.25
C VAL A 844 6.14 -25.26 -30.44
N GLN A 845 7.32 -25.07 -31.04
CA GLN A 845 8.60 -25.14 -30.32
C GLN A 845 8.75 -24.01 -29.30
N SER A 846 8.30 -22.79 -29.63
CA SER A 846 8.28 -21.64 -28.71
C SER A 846 7.36 -21.92 -27.52
N LYS A 847 6.18 -22.52 -27.76
CA LYS A 847 5.26 -22.95 -26.69
C LYS A 847 5.87 -24.04 -25.81
N GLN A 848 6.49 -25.07 -26.39
CA GLN A 848 7.20 -26.12 -25.64
C GLN A 848 8.37 -25.55 -24.82
N LEU A 849 9.07 -24.54 -25.33
CA LEU A 849 10.15 -23.83 -24.63
C LEU A 849 9.62 -22.93 -23.50
N ALA A 850 8.41 -22.38 -23.63
CA ALA A 850 7.72 -21.67 -22.55
C ALA A 850 7.20 -22.65 -21.48
N GLU A 851 6.58 -23.76 -21.88
CA GLU A 851 6.08 -24.81 -20.98
C GLU A 851 7.21 -25.47 -20.19
N THR A 852 8.34 -25.80 -20.83
CA THR A 852 9.52 -26.37 -20.13
C THR A 852 10.22 -25.36 -19.23
N LYS A 853 10.24 -24.06 -19.57
CA LYS A 853 10.67 -23.01 -18.63
C LYS A 853 9.74 -22.92 -17.42
N ALA A 854 8.42 -22.98 -17.64
CA ALA A 854 7.43 -22.92 -16.56
C ALA A 854 7.50 -24.14 -15.63
N THR A 855 7.78 -25.35 -16.14
CA THR A 855 7.99 -26.52 -15.28
C THR A 855 9.32 -26.46 -14.54
N ILE A 856 10.42 -26.04 -15.17
CA ILE A 856 11.70 -25.81 -14.47
C ILE A 856 11.55 -24.76 -13.37
N GLU A 857 10.83 -23.68 -13.62
CA GLU A 857 10.56 -22.64 -12.64
C GLU A 857 9.64 -23.15 -11.51
N SER A 858 8.64 -23.97 -11.82
CA SER A 858 7.80 -24.64 -10.81
C SER A 858 8.60 -25.61 -9.94
N GLU A 859 9.51 -26.41 -10.50
CA GLU A 859 10.38 -27.30 -9.73
C GLU A 859 11.44 -26.54 -8.92
N ARG A 860 11.98 -25.44 -9.45
CA ARG A 860 12.83 -24.51 -8.67
C ARG A 860 12.07 -23.99 -7.46
N GLN A 861 10.90 -23.38 -7.68
CA GLN A 861 10.06 -22.86 -6.62
C GLN A 861 9.68 -23.94 -5.60
N LYS A 862 9.35 -25.18 -6.02
CA LYS A 862 9.13 -26.33 -5.11
C LYS A 862 10.36 -26.71 -4.30
N SER A 863 11.56 -26.69 -4.89
CA SER A 863 12.80 -26.99 -4.19
C SER A 863 13.15 -25.91 -3.14
N GLU A 864 12.99 -24.64 -3.49
CA GLU A 864 13.17 -23.49 -2.61
C GLU A 864 12.12 -23.46 -1.49
N VAL A 865 10.87 -23.85 -1.83
CA VAL A 865 9.75 -24.14 -0.92
C VAL A 865 10.08 -25.24 0.11
N SER A 866 10.99 -26.16 -0.21
CA SER A 866 11.38 -27.27 0.68
C SER A 866 12.59 -26.93 1.55
N VAL A 867 13.55 -26.14 1.05
CA VAL A 867 14.82 -25.85 1.73
C VAL A 867 14.68 -24.82 2.87
N VAL A 868 13.67 -23.93 2.85
CA VAL A 868 13.66 -22.74 3.72
C VAL A 868 12.38 -22.59 4.57
N THR A 869 12.05 -23.56 5.42
CA THR A 869 10.88 -23.48 6.32
C THR A 869 10.89 -22.28 7.27
N ALA A 870 12.06 -21.86 7.77
CA ALA A 870 12.18 -20.73 8.70
C ALA A 870 11.93 -19.37 8.00
N ALA A 871 12.67 -19.06 6.92
CA ALA A 871 12.45 -17.80 6.21
C ALA A 871 11.08 -17.78 5.52
N LYS A 872 10.50 -18.91 5.12
CA LYS A 872 9.10 -18.97 4.65
C LYS A 872 8.09 -18.53 5.69
N HIS A 873 8.33 -18.72 7.00
CA HIS A 873 7.40 -18.21 8.00
C HIS A 873 7.45 -16.68 8.09
N ALA A 874 8.64 -16.08 7.94
CA ALA A 874 8.83 -14.64 7.81
C ALA A 874 8.36 -14.10 6.44
N GLU A 875 8.45 -14.90 5.38
CA GLU A 875 8.00 -14.56 4.03
C GLU A 875 6.48 -14.69 3.90
N VAL A 876 5.84 -15.62 4.62
CA VAL A 876 4.38 -15.71 4.75
C VAL A 876 3.86 -14.54 5.60
N LEU A 877 4.53 -14.17 6.70
CA LEU A 877 4.19 -12.95 7.44
C LEU A 877 4.31 -11.71 6.54
N ARG A 878 5.45 -11.53 5.83
CA ARG A 878 5.57 -10.48 4.82
C ARG A 878 4.52 -10.58 3.71
N LYS A 879 4.21 -11.78 3.21
CA LYS A 879 3.20 -11.98 2.17
C LYS A 879 1.78 -11.71 2.68
N VAL A 880 1.51 -11.80 3.98
CA VAL A 880 0.25 -11.37 4.62
C VAL A 880 0.23 -9.85 4.80
N GLU A 881 1.31 -9.24 5.30
CA GLU A 881 1.47 -7.79 5.41
C GLU A 881 1.36 -7.10 4.03
N THR A 882 2.07 -7.64 3.02
CA THR A 882 1.95 -7.20 1.63
C THR A 882 0.71 -7.73 0.95
N LEU A 883 -0.04 -8.72 1.47
CA LEU A 883 -1.26 -9.20 0.80
C LEU A 883 -2.30 -8.10 0.77
N ASN A 884 -2.45 -7.33 1.85
CA ASN A 884 -3.33 -6.17 1.89
C ASN A 884 -2.83 -5.08 0.90
N ALA A 885 -1.53 -4.78 0.90
CA ALA A 885 -0.95 -3.85 -0.07
C ALA A 885 -1.09 -4.34 -1.53
N ILE A 886 -1.06 -5.66 -1.77
CA ILE A 886 -1.19 -6.29 -3.08
C ILE A 886 -2.66 -6.45 -3.48
N THR A 887 -3.61 -6.64 -2.57
CA THR A 887 -5.04 -6.65 -2.89
C THR A 887 -5.55 -5.23 -3.15
N ASP A 888 -5.12 -4.23 -2.37
CA ASP A 888 -5.41 -2.82 -2.67
C ASP A 888 -4.66 -2.34 -3.92
N SER A 889 -3.41 -2.75 -4.16
CA SER A 889 -2.73 -2.50 -5.44
C SER A 889 -3.43 -3.20 -6.62
N ASN A 890 -3.86 -4.46 -6.48
CA ASN A 890 -4.66 -5.13 -7.52
C ASN A 890 -6.04 -4.48 -7.70
N ARG A 891 -6.63 -3.90 -6.66
CA ARG A 891 -7.90 -3.16 -6.73
C ARG A 891 -7.71 -1.83 -7.45
N ALA A 892 -6.63 -1.11 -7.15
CA ALA A 892 -6.20 0.09 -7.87
C ALA A 892 -5.91 -0.24 -9.34
N LEU A 893 -5.06 -1.24 -9.63
CA LEU A 893 -4.72 -1.68 -10.98
C LEU A 893 -5.94 -2.22 -11.76
N ARG A 894 -6.94 -2.82 -11.11
CA ARG A 894 -8.22 -3.17 -11.76
C ARG A 894 -9.04 -1.92 -12.08
N SER A 895 -9.17 -1.01 -11.13
CA SER A 895 -9.87 0.28 -11.32
C SER A 895 -9.19 1.13 -12.41
N GLU A 896 -7.87 1.12 -12.49
CA GLU A 896 -7.05 1.82 -13.47
C GLU A 896 -7.09 1.12 -14.83
N ARG A 897 -7.00 -0.22 -14.88
CA ARG A 897 -7.29 -1.02 -16.08
C ARG A 897 -8.68 -0.70 -16.64
N ASP A 898 -9.68 -0.60 -15.78
CA ASP A 898 -11.07 -0.37 -16.21
C ASP A 898 -11.29 1.09 -16.64
N LEU A 899 -10.62 2.05 -15.99
CA LEU A 899 -10.57 3.44 -16.45
C LEU A 899 -9.85 3.59 -17.80
N LEU A 900 -8.68 2.97 -17.95
CA LEU A 900 -7.90 2.95 -19.19
C LEU A 900 -8.63 2.19 -20.30
N LYS A 901 -9.37 1.13 -19.97
CA LYS A 901 -10.22 0.42 -20.93
C LYS A 901 -11.36 1.33 -21.41
N ASN A 902 -12.05 2.02 -20.50
CA ASN A 902 -13.07 2.99 -20.87
C ASN A 902 -12.49 4.13 -21.73
N GLN A 903 -11.29 4.64 -21.41
CA GLN A 903 -10.59 5.63 -22.25
C GLN A 903 -10.18 5.07 -23.63
N ILE A 904 -9.73 3.82 -23.69
CA ILE A 904 -9.41 3.14 -24.95
C ILE A 904 -10.68 2.96 -25.79
N ASP A 905 -11.80 2.61 -25.17
CA ASP A 905 -13.06 2.39 -25.87
C ASP A 905 -13.72 3.73 -26.29
N GLU A 906 -13.60 4.82 -25.50
CA GLU A 906 -13.92 6.19 -25.94
C GLU A 906 -13.01 6.66 -27.09
N LEU A 907 -11.71 6.35 -27.05
CA LEU A 907 -10.76 6.72 -28.10
C LEU A 907 -10.97 5.91 -29.39
N LYS A 908 -11.38 4.64 -29.30
CA LYS A 908 -11.83 3.84 -30.45
C LYS A 908 -13.09 4.42 -31.06
N GLU A 909 -14.14 4.65 -30.26
CA GLU A 909 -15.40 5.22 -30.75
C GLU A 909 -15.17 6.61 -31.38
N ARG A 910 -14.18 7.37 -30.88
CA ARG A 910 -13.72 8.63 -31.48
C ARG A 910 -12.90 8.43 -32.76
N SER A 911 -12.07 7.39 -32.86
CA SER A 911 -11.34 7.05 -34.09
C SER A 911 -12.32 6.61 -35.17
N GLU A 912 -13.24 5.69 -34.86
CA GLU A 912 -14.31 5.23 -35.75
C GLU A 912 -15.17 6.40 -36.26
N LYS A 913 -15.53 7.36 -35.39
CA LYS A 913 -16.23 8.59 -35.81
C LYS A 913 -15.38 9.45 -36.75
N LEU A 914 -14.11 9.67 -36.46
CA LEU A 914 -13.21 10.47 -37.30
C LEU A 914 -12.87 9.78 -38.63
N GLU A 915 -12.81 8.45 -38.65
CA GLU A 915 -12.62 7.63 -39.86
C GLU A 915 -13.89 7.61 -40.73
N ALA A 916 -15.07 7.53 -40.11
CA ALA A 916 -16.36 7.70 -40.78
C ALA A 916 -16.57 9.12 -41.33
N GLU A 917 -15.99 10.15 -40.70
CA GLU A 917 -15.94 11.52 -41.25
C GLU A 917 -14.84 11.69 -42.32
N LEU A 918 -13.75 10.93 -42.24
CA LEU A 918 -12.62 11.00 -43.19
C LEU A 918 -13.03 10.59 -44.59
N VAL A 919 -13.81 9.51 -44.76
CA VAL A 919 -14.25 9.02 -46.08
C VAL A 919 -15.04 10.07 -46.87
N PRO A 920 -16.16 10.66 -46.38
CA PRO A 920 -16.89 11.68 -47.13
C PRO A 920 -16.09 12.98 -47.30
N LEU A 921 -15.13 13.29 -46.42
CA LEU A 921 -14.20 14.40 -46.64
C LEU A 921 -13.19 14.11 -47.76
N GLN A 922 -12.67 12.89 -47.86
CA GLN A 922 -11.81 12.44 -48.97
C GLN A 922 -12.57 12.39 -50.29
N GLU A 923 -13.81 11.89 -50.31
CA GLU A 923 -14.67 11.90 -51.49
C GLU A 923 -14.95 13.34 -51.95
N LYS A 924 -15.33 14.23 -51.03
CA LYS A 924 -15.56 15.65 -51.33
C LYS A 924 -14.28 16.37 -51.81
N ASN A 925 -13.11 15.99 -51.28
CA ASN A 925 -11.83 16.52 -51.76
C ASN A 925 -11.48 15.97 -53.16
N ARG A 926 -11.83 14.71 -53.46
CA ARG A 926 -11.72 14.11 -54.80
C ARG A 926 -12.68 14.77 -55.79
N GLU A 927 -13.93 15.05 -55.41
CA GLU A 927 -14.88 15.83 -56.22
C GLU A 927 -14.36 17.24 -56.51
N LEU A 928 -13.84 17.93 -55.49
CA LEU A 928 -13.23 19.25 -55.67
C LEU A 928 -11.96 19.20 -56.53
N GLY A 929 -11.16 18.13 -56.43
CA GLY A 929 -10.02 17.85 -57.31
C GLY A 929 -10.44 17.66 -58.76
N ILE A 930 -11.38 16.75 -59.04
CA ILE A 930 -11.96 16.52 -60.37
C ILE A 930 -12.58 17.82 -60.92
N LYS A 931 -13.23 18.62 -60.08
CA LYS A 931 -13.80 19.91 -60.46
C LYS A 931 -12.73 20.97 -60.75
N ALA A 932 -11.62 20.96 -60.02
CA ALA A 932 -10.46 21.82 -60.29
C ALA A 932 -9.74 21.42 -61.59
N GLU A 933 -9.58 20.12 -61.85
CA GLU A 933 -9.04 19.58 -63.10
C GLU A 933 -9.96 19.87 -64.30
N ALA A 934 -11.28 19.75 -64.13
CA ALA A 934 -12.27 20.16 -65.13
C ALA A 934 -12.18 21.67 -65.41
N MET A 935 -12.16 22.51 -64.37
CA MET A 935 -11.97 23.96 -64.50
C MET A 935 -10.61 24.33 -65.11
N GLN A 936 -9.55 23.55 -64.84
CA GLN A 936 -8.21 23.76 -65.40
C GLN A 936 -8.13 23.34 -66.87
N THR A 937 -8.74 22.22 -67.25
CA THR A 937 -8.83 21.78 -68.65
C THR A 937 -9.75 22.70 -69.46
N GLU A 938 -10.84 23.19 -68.88
CA GLU A 938 -11.64 24.28 -69.43
C GLU A 938 -10.80 25.56 -69.58
N ASN A 939 -10.03 25.97 -68.55
CA ASN A 939 -9.16 27.15 -68.64
C ASN A 939 -8.06 26.99 -69.71
N ILE A 940 -7.52 25.78 -69.90
CA ILE A 940 -6.57 25.45 -70.97
C ILE A 940 -7.25 25.49 -72.34
N SER A 941 -8.47 24.95 -72.46
CA SER A 941 -9.26 25.03 -73.71
C SER A 941 -9.58 26.49 -74.05
N LEU A 942 -10.09 27.27 -73.09
CA LEU A 942 -10.35 28.69 -73.22
C LEU A 942 -9.07 29.50 -73.49
N ARG A 943 -7.89 29.10 -72.99
CA ARG A 943 -6.60 29.69 -73.41
C ARG A 943 -6.23 29.30 -74.85
N GLY A 944 -6.52 28.07 -75.27
CA GLY A 944 -6.37 27.60 -76.65
C GLY A 944 -7.31 28.34 -77.61
N GLU A 945 -8.54 28.60 -77.19
CA GLU A 945 -9.50 29.43 -77.91
C GLU A 945 -9.09 30.90 -77.88
N CYS A 946 -8.68 31.48 -76.75
CA CYS A 946 -8.17 32.84 -76.69
C CYS A 946 -6.90 33.03 -77.52
N THR A 947 -6.05 32.03 -77.68
CA THR A 947 -4.86 32.11 -78.56
C THR A 947 -5.24 31.95 -80.03
N ARG A 948 -6.16 31.04 -80.39
CA ARG A 948 -6.75 30.95 -81.74
C ARG A 948 -7.52 32.21 -82.12
N TRP A 949 -8.34 32.76 -81.22
CA TRP A 949 -9.03 34.04 -81.36
C TRP A 949 -8.05 35.20 -81.42
N ARG A 950 -6.95 35.19 -80.65
CA ARG A 950 -5.90 36.22 -80.74
C ARG A 950 -5.14 36.13 -82.06
N GLN A 951 -4.84 34.95 -82.58
CA GLN A 951 -4.25 34.76 -83.92
C GLN A 951 -5.22 35.18 -85.02
N ARG A 952 -6.51 34.80 -84.92
CA ARG A 952 -7.57 35.23 -85.84
C ARG A 952 -7.81 36.73 -85.76
N ALA A 953 -7.72 37.32 -84.58
CA ALA A 953 -7.74 38.76 -84.36
C ALA A 953 -6.47 39.41 -84.90
N GLN A 954 -5.28 38.81 -84.78
CA GLN A 954 -4.03 39.30 -85.37
C GLN A 954 -4.17 39.38 -86.89
N MET A 955 -4.65 38.30 -87.55
CA MET A 955 -4.93 38.26 -88.98
C MET A 955 -6.07 39.19 -89.41
N LEU A 956 -7.06 39.44 -88.53
CA LEU A 956 -8.11 40.43 -88.76
C LEU A 956 -7.62 41.86 -88.53
N ILE A 957 -6.65 42.09 -87.66
CA ILE A 957 -5.99 43.38 -87.38
C ILE A 957 -4.99 43.71 -88.48
N GLU A 958 -4.25 42.74 -89.02
CA GLU A 958 -3.46 42.89 -90.25
C GLU A 958 -4.37 43.23 -91.46
N LYS A 959 -5.63 42.81 -91.44
CA LYS A 959 -6.66 43.25 -92.41
C LYS A 959 -7.37 44.57 -92.04
N SER A 960 -7.56 44.89 -90.76
CA SER A 960 -8.34 46.05 -90.29
C SER A 960 -7.49 47.26 -89.91
N ASN A 961 -6.17 47.15 -89.86
CA ASN A 961 -5.18 48.24 -89.79
C ASN A 961 -5.20 49.17 -91.03
N ARG A 962 -6.25 49.10 -91.86
CA ARG A 962 -6.63 50.15 -92.82
C ARG A 962 -7.80 51.04 -92.35
N THR A 963 -8.70 50.58 -91.46
CA THR A 963 -9.82 51.39 -90.90
C THR A 963 -10.54 50.72 -89.71
N SER A 964 -10.46 51.32 -88.51
CA SER A 964 -11.60 51.92 -87.78
C SER A 964 -11.19 52.43 -86.37
N PRO A 965 -11.69 53.58 -85.84
CA PRO A 965 -11.33 54.08 -84.51
C PRO A 965 -12.12 53.50 -83.32
N GLU A 966 -13.10 52.62 -83.54
CA GLU A 966 -14.10 52.29 -82.51
C GLU A 966 -13.63 51.38 -81.38
N ASP A 967 -12.69 50.46 -81.64
CA ASP A 967 -12.25 49.48 -80.62
C ASP A 967 -11.45 50.12 -79.48
N TRP A 968 -10.84 51.29 -79.70
CA TRP A 968 -10.16 52.05 -78.65
C TRP A 968 -11.13 52.51 -77.53
N LYS A 969 -12.39 52.81 -77.87
CA LYS A 969 -13.43 53.12 -76.88
C LYS A 969 -13.84 51.91 -76.03
N LYS A 970 -13.82 50.70 -76.60
CA LYS A 970 -14.15 49.46 -75.86
C LYS A 970 -13.08 49.14 -74.82
N LEU A 971 -11.81 49.17 -75.23
CA LEU A 971 -10.66 48.99 -74.32
C LEU A 971 -10.65 49.98 -73.16
N GLN A 972 -11.05 51.25 -73.39
CA GLN A 972 -11.16 52.22 -72.30
C GLN A 972 -12.31 51.88 -71.33
N GLY A 973 -13.46 51.42 -71.84
CA GLY A 973 -14.58 50.95 -71.01
C GLY A 973 -14.21 49.72 -70.16
N GLU A 974 -13.50 48.75 -70.72
CA GLU A 974 -12.99 47.56 -70.01
C GLU A 974 -11.97 47.94 -68.92
N ARG A 975 -11.14 48.96 -69.16
CA ARG A 975 -10.22 49.49 -68.14
C ARG A 975 -10.99 50.12 -66.96
N GLU A 976 -12.14 50.75 -67.21
CA GLU A 976 -12.97 51.36 -66.18
C GLU A 976 -13.83 50.34 -65.39
N THR A 977 -14.25 49.24 -65.99
CA THR A 977 -14.95 48.17 -65.25
C THR A 977 -14.01 47.39 -64.35
N LEU A 978 -12.80 47.04 -64.83
CA LEU A 978 -11.76 46.42 -64.01
C LEU A 978 -11.31 47.32 -62.85
N ALA A 979 -11.18 48.64 -63.08
CA ALA A 979 -10.88 49.60 -62.02
C ALA A 979 -11.96 49.64 -60.92
N LYS A 980 -13.25 49.50 -61.29
CA LYS A 980 -14.39 49.45 -60.35
C LYS A 980 -14.45 48.14 -59.55
N GLN A 981 -14.11 47.00 -60.16
CA GLN A 981 -13.98 45.74 -59.43
C GLN A 981 -12.84 45.79 -58.40
N LEU A 982 -11.71 46.40 -58.76
CA LEU A 982 -10.56 46.54 -57.87
C LEU A 982 -10.83 47.48 -56.67
N THR A 983 -11.68 48.50 -56.82
CA THR A 983 -12.17 49.28 -55.65
C THR A 983 -13.20 48.54 -54.81
N ILE A 984 -14.04 47.66 -55.38
CA ILE A 984 -14.96 46.81 -54.61
C ILE A 984 -14.18 45.85 -53.71
N GLU A 985 -13.16 45.15 -54.23
CA GLU A 985 -12.37 44.23 -53.41
C GLU A 985 -11.51 44.94 -52.35
N ARG A 986 -11.02 46.16 -52.63
CA ARG A 986 -10.41 47.00 -51.59
C ARG A 986 -11.42 47.36 -50.48
N GLY A 987 -12.68 47.60 -50.83
CA GLY A 987 -13.77 47.78 -49.86
C GLY A 987 -14.06 46.54 -49.03
N ASN A 988 -13.98 45.34 -49.63
CA ASN A 988 -14.14 44.07 -48.92
C ASN A 988 -12.98 43.82 -47.93
N VAL A 989 -11.73 44.10 -48.34
CA VAL A 989 -10.55 44.00 -47.47
C VAL A 989 -10.61 44.97 -46.29
N VAL A 990 -11.12 46.20 -46.50
CA VAL A 990 -11.34 47.15 -45.39
C VAL A 990 -12.39 46.62 -44.41
N LYS A 991 -13.55 46.13 -44.89
CA LYS A 991 -14.57 45.53 -44.01
C LYS A 991 -14.05 44.34 -43.20
N LEU A 992 -13.33 43.42 -43.84
CA LEU A 992 -12.71 42.28 -43.14
C LEU A 992 -11.67 42.72 -42.10
N ASN A 993 -10.90 43.78 -42.39
CA ASN A 993 -9.98 44.37 -41.42
C ASN A 993 -10.74 45.03 -40.25
N ASP A 994 -11.87 45.69 -40.51
CA ASP A 994 -12.70 46.31 -39.48
C ASP A 994 -13.41 45.25 -38.61
N GLU A 995 -13.91 44.16 -39.19
CA GLU A 995 -14.43 42.98 -38.48
C GLU A 995 -13.34 42.29 -37.62
N VAL A 996 -12.12 42.16 -38.15
CA VAL A 996 -10.95 41.70 -37.37
C VAL A 996 -10.62 42.68 -36.22
N ASN A 997 -10.92 43.97 -36.36
CA ASN A 997 -10.69 44.97 -35.32
C ASN A 997 -11.82 45.04 -34.29
N THR A 998 -13.08 44.79 -34.65
CA THR A 998 -14.17 44.61 -33.67
C THR A 998 -13.96 43.33 -32.86
N LEU A 999 -13.59 42.21 -33.49
CA LEU A 999 -13.25 40.97 -32.80
C LEU A 999 -12.04 41.13 -31.85
N LYS A 1000 -11.04 41.95 -32.20
CA LYS A 1000 -9.96 42.32 -31.25
C LYS A 1000 -10.49 43.16 -30.08
N GLN A 1001 -11.39 44.11 -30.31
CA GLN A 1001 -12.00 44.90 -29.23
C GLN A 1001 -12.88 44.04 -28.31
N GLU A 1002 -13.61 43.07 -28.85
CA GLU A 1002 -14.40 42.11 -28.08
C GLU A 1002 -13.51 41.17 -27.28
N LYS A 1003 -12.45 40.61 -27.90
CA LYS A 1003 -11.41 39.86 -27.18
C LYS A 1003 -10.87 40.67 -26.01
N ASN A 1004 -10.46 41.92 -26.23
CA ASN A 1004 -9.91 42.77 -25.16
C ASN A 1004 -10.93 43.01 -24.03
N LYS A 1005 -12.23 43.20 -24.35
CA LYS A 1005 -13.31 43.31 -23.35
C LYS A 1005 -13.47 42.03 -22.54
N PHE A 1006 -13.38 40.85 -23.16
CA PHE A 1006 -13.44 39.57 -22.45
C PHE A 1006 -12.20 39.31 -21.60
N GLU A 1007 -11.00 39.69 -22.06
CA GLU A 1007 -9.77 39.65 -21.25
C GLU A 1007 -9.84 40.61 -20.04
N GLU A 1008 -10.44 41.79 -20.21
CA GLU A 1008 -10.67 42.75 -19.11
C GLU A 1008 -11.77 42.28 -18.14
N GLN A 1009 -12.86 41.67 -18.63
CA GLN A 1009 -13.86 41.01 -17.78
C GLN A 1009 -13.27 39.84 -16.99
N LEU A 1010 -12.45 38.98 -17.62
CA LEU A 1010 -11.73 37.90 -16.93
C LEU A 1010 -10.75 38.43 -15.89
N LYS A 1011 -10.07 39.55 -16.16
CA LYS A 1011 -9.22 40.23 -15.19
C LYS A 1011 -10.02 40.76 -14.00
N ASN A 1012 -11.17 41.38 -14.25
CA ASN A 1012 -12.03 41.93 -13.20
C ASN A 1012 -12.65 40.82 -12.33
N LEU A 1013 -13.08 39.70 -12.93
CA LEU A 1013 -13.54 38.51 -12.21
C LEU A 1013 -12.42 37.87 -11.37
N ARG A 1014 -11.17 37.83 -11.87
CA ARG A 1014 -10.01 37.39 -11.08
C ARG A 1014 -9.74 38.32 -9.88
N THR A 1015 -9.79 39.64 -10.06
CA THR A 1015 -9.64 40.57 -8.92
C THR A 1015 -10.78 40.44 -7.91
N GLN A 1016 -12.02 40.21 -8.36
CA GLN A 1016 -13.17 40.00 -7.48
C GLN A 1016 -13.06 38.68 -6.71
N SER A 1017 -12.59 37.62 -7.36
CA SER A 1017 -12.30 36.33 -6.70
C SER A 1017 -11.18 36.46 -5.68
N ASN A 1018 -10.12 37.23 -5.97
CA ASN A 1018 -9.04 37.51 -5.02
C ASN A 1018 -9.54 38.30 -3.80
N SER A 1019 -10.33 39.36 -3.98
CA SER A 1019 -10.89 40.10 -2.85
C SER A 1019 -11.84 39.24 -2.00
N GLN A 1020 -12.58 38.31 -2.61
CA GLN A 1020 -13.38 37.33 -1.88
C GLN A 1020 -12.52 36.33 -1.09
N ILE A 1021 -11.35 35.93 -1.61
CA ILE A 1021 -10.39 35.07 -0.90
C ILE A 1021 -9.77 35.83 0.29
N GLU A 1022 -9.42 37.11 0.11
CA GLU A 1022 -8.94 37.99 1.19
C GLU A 1022 -10.01 38.18 2.29
N GLU A 1023 -11.27 38.42 1.90
CA GLU A 1023 -12.39 38.57 2.84
C GLU A 1023 -12.72 37.24 3.55
N ILE A 1024 -12.66 36.09 2.87
CA ILE A 1024 -12.76 34.76 3.48
C ILE A 1024 -11.62 34.50 4.47
N ASN A 1025 -10.39 34.92 4.18
CA ASN A 1025 -9.26 34.73 5.07
C ASN A 1025 -9.36 35.64 6.30
N ARG A 1026 -9.77 36.91 6.12
CA ARG A 1026 -10.09 37.80 7.23
C ARG A 1026 -11.20 37.25 8.12
N LEU A 1027 -12.27 36.70 7.55
CA LEU A 1027 -13.35 36.07 8.32
C LEU A 1027 -12.87 34.81 9.07
N LYS A 1028 -11.84 34.08 8.58
CA LYS A 1028 -11.19 32.99 9.35
C LYS A 1028 -10.34 33.53 10.50
N GLU A 1029 -9.64 34.64 10.33
CA GLU A 1029 -8.87 35.29 11.40
C GLU A 1029 -9.80 35.83 12.50
N GLU A 1030 -10.90 36.49 12.09
CA GLU A 1030 -11.94 36.96 13.01
C GLU A 1030 -12.64 35.77 13.71
N PHE A 1031 -12.96 34.68 13.00
CA PHE A 1031 -13.48 33.44 13.59
C PHE A 1031 -12.50 32.78 14.57
N GLY A 1032 -11.20 32.70 14.23
CA GLY A 1032 -10.16 32.19 15.12
C GLY A 1032 -10.00 33.05 16.38
N SER A 1033 -10.13 34.37 16.27
CA SER A 1033 -10.14 35.27 17.43
C SER A 1033 -11.36 35.03 18.33
N LEU A 1034 -12.54 34.81 17.75
CA LEU A 1034 -13.77 34.46 18.46
C LEU A 1034 -13.70 33.06 19.09
N GLN A 1035 -13.07 32.09 18.43
CA GLN A 1035 -12.83 30.75 18.97
C GLN A 1035 -11.90 30.79 20.19
N ASN A 1036 -10.83 31.59 20.13
CA ASN A 1036 -9.92 31.81 21.26
C ASN A 1036 -10.64 32.54 22.43
N GLN A 1037 -11.47 33.55 22.14
CA GLN A 1037 -12.31 34.20 23.15
C GLN A 1037 -13.34 33.21 23.74
N MET A 1038 -13.94 32.33 22.94
CA MET A 1038 -14.85 31.31 23.42
C MET A 1038 -14.13 30.32 24.34
N GLN A 1039 -12.93 29.87 24.00
CA GLN A 1039 -12.11 29.01 24.88
C GLN A 1039 -11.76 29.70 26.21
N GLN A 1040 -11.41 31.00 26.19
CA GLN A 1040 -11.18 31.77 27.41
C GLN A 1040 -12.45 31.93 28.26
N LEU A 1041 -13.61 32.11 27.62
CA LEU A 1041 -14.92 32.15 28.29
C LEU A 1041 -15.32 30.78 28.84
N THR A 1042 -15.07 29.67 28.12
CA THR A 1042 -15.29 28.31 28.63
C THR A 1042 -14.39 28.03 29.82
N HIS A 1043 -13.10 28.40 29.78
CA HIS A 1043 -12.19 28.17 30.89
C HIS A 1043 -12.55 29.00 32.14
N THR A 1044 -12.99 30.25 31.98
CA THR A 1044 -13.51 31.05 33.10
C THR A 1044 -14.88 30.54 33.61
N LEU A 1045 -15.70 29.94 32.74
CA LEU A 1045 -16.92 29.22 33.14
C LEU A 1045 -16.59 27.94 33.95
N GLU A 1046 -15.57 27.19 33.58
CA GLU A 1046 -15.09 26.02 34.32
C GLU A 1046 -14.53 26.41 35.70
N GLN A 1047 -13.67 27.43 35.75
CA GLN A 1047 -13.15 27.97 37.02
C GLN A 1047 -14.26 28.47 37.95
N THR A 1048 -15.30 29.12 37.39
CA THR A 1048 -16.46 29.56 38.19
C THR A 1048 -17.43 28.43 38.53
N GLN A 1049 -17.49 27.34 37.75
CA GLN A 1049 -18.18 26.12 38.16
C GLN A 1049 -17.43 25.39 39.27
N GLU A 1050 -16.10 25.36 39.25
CA GLU A 1050 -15.31 24.84 40.37
C GLU A 1050 -15.49 25.67 41.65
N SER A 1051 -15.43 27.00 41.58
CA SER A 1051 -15.66 27.84 42.76
C SER A 1051 -17.08 27.67 43.30
N ASN A 1052 -18.10 27.59 42.42
CA ASN A 1052 -19.47 27.29 42.83
C ASN A 1052 -19.63 25.88 43.43
N LYS A 1053 -18.91 24.86 42.95
CA LYS A 1053 -18.87 23.52 43.58
C LYS A 1053 -18.26 23.56 44.98
N ARG A 1054 -17.15 24.31 45.16
CA ARG A 1054 -16.51 24.49 46.48
C ARG A 1054 -17.45 25.23 47.44
N ILE A 1055 -18.08 26.32 46.99
CA ILE A 1055 -19.08 27.08 47.76
C ILE A 1055 -20.32 26.23 48.09
N LEU A 1056 -20.77 25.35 47.19
CA LEU A 1056 -21.86 24.40 47.47
C LEU A 1056 -21.49 23.40 48.56
N GLU A 1057 -20.28 22.84 48.53
CA GLU A 1057 -19.82 21.89 49.56
C GLU A 1057 -19.57 22.59 50.91
N GLU A 1058 -19.06 23.82 50.89
CA GLU A 1058 -18.89 24.66 52.08
C GLU A 1058 -20.26 25.04 52.69
N ASN A 1059 -21.26 25.34 51.86
CA ASN A 1059 -22.65 25.49 52.29
C ASN A 1059 -23.26 24.16 52.79
N ARG A 1060 -22.92 23.02 52.20
CA ARG A 1060 -23.37 21.69 52.66
C ARG A 1060 -22.87 21.42 54.08
N LEU A 1061 -21.58 21.64 54.32
CA LEU A 1061 -20.95 21.52 55.64
C LEU A 1061 -21.54 22.51 56.66
N LEU A 1062 -21.77 23.77 56.27
CA LEU A 1062 -22.45 24.77 57.12
C LEU A 1062 -23.91 24.38 57.41
N THR A 1063 -24.60 23.71 56.49
CA THR A 1063 -25.96 23.20 56.69
C THR A 1063 -25.99 22.00 57.63
N GLU A 1064 -25.00 21.10 57.56
CA GLU A 1064 -24.84 19.98 58.49
C GLU A 1064 -24.48 20.46 59.90
N ASP A 1065 -23.57 21.43 60.03
CA ASP A 1065 -23.16 22.02 61.31
C ASP A 1065 -24.28 22.89 61.94
N THR A 1066 -25.05 23.62 61.14
CA THR A 1066 -26.25 24.33 61.64
C THR A 1066 -27.38 23.37 62.03
N ALA A 1067 -27.61 22.28 61.28
CA ALA A 1067 -28.55 21.23 61.67
C ALA A 1067 -28.13 20.54 62.99
N GLY A 1068 -26.84 20.24 63.17
CA GLY A 1068 -26.29 19.73 64.43
C GLY A 1068 -26.45 20.72 65.58
N LYS A 1069 -26.30 22.03 65.32
CA LYS A 1069 -26.59 23.08 66.30
C LYS A 1069 -28.09 23.18 66.62
N ASP A 1070 -28.99 22.97 65.67
CA ASP A 1070 -30.44 22.94 65.93
C ASP A 1070 -30.89 21.68 66.71
N VAL A 1071 -30.22 20.53 66.54
CA VAL A 1071 -30.38 19.37 67.44
C VAL A 1071 -29.97 19.76 68.86
N ASN A 1072 -28.78 20.34 69.04
CA ASN A 1072 -28.33 20.82 70.36
C ASN A 1072 -29.28 21.89 70.95
N ILE A 1073 -29.82 22.79 70.13
CA ILE A 1073 -30.79 23.81 70.56
C ILE A 1073 -32.15 23.19 70.91
N THR A 1074 -32.59 22.13 70.24
CA THR A 1074 -33.84 21.42 70.59
C THR A 1074 -33.68 20.56 71.84
N GLU A 1075 -32.53 19.94 72.07
CA GLU A 1075 -32.19 19.33 73.37
C GLU A 1075 -32.13 20.39 74.49
N LEU A 1076 -31.45 21.52 74.28
CA LEU A 1076 -31.42 22.62 75.25
C LEU A 1076 -32.81 23.20 75.51
N LYS A 1077 -33.68 23.32 74.49
CA LYS A 1077 -35.10 23.70 74.66
C LYS A 1077 -35.86 22.65 75.48
N ASN A 1078 -35.65 21.35 75.24
CA ASN A 1078 -36.29 20.27 76.00
C ASN A 1078 -35.82 20.26 77.47
N ASN A 1079 -34.51 20.40 77.71
CA ASN A 1079 -33.92 20.55 79.04
C ASN A 1079 -34.47 21.80 79.74
N LEU A 1080 -34.58 22.93 79.04
CA LEU A 1080 -35.16 24.17 79.56
C LEU A 1080 -36.68 24.05 79.81
N ILE A 1081 -37.40 23.21 79.07
CA ILE A 1081 -38.81 22.84 79.34
C ILE A 1081 -38.91 21.95 80.59
N GLN A 1082 -37.99 21.00 80.80
CA GLN A 1082 -37.91 20.22 82.04
C GLN A 1082 -37.59 21.11 83.25
N ILE A 1083 -36.59 22.00 83.12
CA ILE A 1083 -36.25 23.01 84.14
C ILE A 1083 -37.44 23.94 84.40
N ARG A 1084 -38.20 24.38 83.37
CA ARG A 1084 -39.45 25.15 83.58
C ARG A 1084 -40.55 24.35 84.27
N LYS A 1085 -40.65 23.03 84.07
CA LYS A 1085 -41.58 22.15 84.80
C LYS A 1085 -41.18 21.98 86.27
N ILE A 1086 -39.88 21.87 86.55
CA ILE A 1086 -39.32 21.84 87.92
C ILE A 1086 -39.55 23.21 88.60
N ALA A 1087 -39.17 24.30 87.94
CA ALA A 1087 -39.36 25.66 88.42
C ALA A 1087 -40.84 26.00 88.65
N LYS A 1088 -41.78 25.50 87.83
CA LYS A 1088 -43.23 25.65 88.10
C LYS A 1088 -43.66 24.95 89.38
N LYS A 1089 -43.12 23.78 89.73
CA LYS A 1089 -43.44 23.10 91.01
C LYS A 1089 -42.96 23.92 92.20
N TYR A 1090 -41.72 24.41 92.17
CA TYR A 1090 -41.20 25.28 93.24
C TYR A 1090 -41.90 26.65 93.29
N LYS A 1091 -42.25 27.24 92.13
CA LYS A 1091 -42.99 28.52 92.07
C LYS A 1091 -44.36 28.40 92.74
N ILE A 1092 -45.09 27.31 92.51
CA ILE A 1092 -46.39 27.07 93.17
C ILE A 1092 -46.23 26.96 94.70
N GLN A 1093 -45.18 26.29 95.20
CA GLN A 1093 -44.89 26.23 96.64
C GLN A 1093 -44.56 27.61 97.25
N CYS A 1094 -43.90 28.51 96.50
CA CYS A 1094 -43.66 29.88 96.95
C CYS A 1094 -44.90 30.79 96.81
N GLU A 1095 -45.71 30.58 95.78
CA GLU A 1095 -46.94 31.37 95.51
C GLU A 1095 -48.01 31.17 96.59
N ASP A 1096 -48.03 30.02 97.29
CA ASP A 1096 -48.90 29.82 98.45
C ASP A 1096 -48.35 30.43 99.75
N GLN A 1097 -47.04 30.71 99.85
CA GLN A 1097 -46.46 31.43 101.00
C GLN A 1097 -46.49 32.96 100.82
N MET A 1098 -46.42 33.49 99.59
CA MET A 1098 -46.45 34.94 99.35
C MET A 1098 -47.83 35.59 99.50
N LYS A 1099 -48.92 34.80 99.48
CA LYS A 1099 -50.30 35.33 99.64
C LYS A 1099 -50.59 35.89 101.04
N GLU A 1100 -49.75 35.59 102.04
CA GLU A 1100 -49.92 36.05 103.41
C GLU A 1100 -49.26 37.42 103.68
N ILE A 1101 -48.26 37.84 102.88
CA ILE A 1101 -47.72 39.23 102.90
C ILE A 1101 -48.59 40.13 102.00
N LYS A 1102 -49.83 40.20 102.48
CA LYS A 1102 -50.95 41.02 102.06
C LYS A 1102 -50.59 42.52 101.96
N THR A 1103 -51.13 43.19 100.94
CA THR A 1103 -51.61 44.59 101.01
C THR A 1103 -50.72 45.60 101.77
N LEU A 1104 -49.54 45.92 101.24
CA LEU A 1104 -48.83 47.16 101.59
C LEU A 1104 -48.33 47.86 100.32
N LYS A 1105 -48.88 49.05 100.06
CA LYS A 1105 -48.53 50.01 98.99
C LYS A 1105 -48.99 49.63 97.58
N GLU A 1106 -50.30 49.73 97.42
CA GLU A 1106 -50.88 50.31 96.20
C GLU A 1106 -50.43 51.79 96.04
N GLU A 1107 -50.54 52.29 94.81
CA GLU A 1107 -50.57 53.69 94.39
C GLU A 1107 -49.31 54.60 94.40
N LYS A 1108 -49.23 55.33 93.27
CA LYS A 1108 -48.58 56.61 92.94
C LYS A 1108 -47.07 56.71 92.69
N GLU A 1109 -46.79 56.89 91.39
CA GLU A 1109 -46.18 58.10 90.82
C GLU A 1109 -44.98 58.73 91.55
N LEU A 1110 -43.77 58.57 91.00
CA LEU A 1110 -43.08 59.66 90.27
C LEU A 1110 -41.72 59.22 89.67
N LYS A 1111 -41.52 59.62 88.40
CA LYS A 1111 -40.28 60.06 87.73
C LYS A 1111 -38.94 59.27 87.87
N GLU A 1112 -38.41 59.01 86.67
CA GLU A 1112 -37.02 59.29 86.23
C GLU A 1112 -35.84 58.40 86.67
N ASN A 1113 -35.00 58.09 85.67
CA ASN A 1113 -33.59 57.67 85.71
C ASN A 1113 -33.27 56.35 86.46
N GLU A 1114 -32.51 55.39 85.92
CA GLU A 1114 -31.42 55.43 84.95
C GLU A 1114 -31.46 54.16 84.03
N GLN A 1115 -31.02 54.22 82.76
CA GLN A 1115 -29.67 53.86 82.26
C GLN A 1115 -29.16 52.47 82.71
N SER A 1116 -28.60 51.61 81.85
CA SER A 1116 -28.34 51.68 80.39
C SER A 1116 -28.10 50.29 79.80
N LEU A 1117 -27.84 50.21 78.47
CA LEU A 1117 -27.62 49.01 77.65
C LEU A 1117 -28.90 48.13 77.52
N ASN A 1118 -29.60 48.15 76.38
CA ASN A 1118 -29.04 47.57 75.15
C ASN A 1118 -29.46 48.24 73.81
N ASP A 1119 -30.13 49.40 73.82
CA ASP A 1119 -30.63 50.10 72.61
C ASP A 1119 -29.54 50.66 71.66
N ARG A 1120 -28.30 50.17 71.77
CA ARG A 1120 -27.17 50.57 70.90
C ARG A 1120 -26.99 49.62 69.71
N GLN A 1121 -27.12 48.31 69.90
CA GLN A 1121 -26.73 47.32 68.89
C GLN A 1121 -27.69 47.24 67.68
N MET A 1122 -28.97 47.59 67.84
CA MET A 1122 -29.94 47.58 66.72
C MET A 1122 -30.01 48.89 65.92
N GLN A 1123 -29.43 49.98 66.45
CA GLN A 1123 -29.33 51.26 65.73
C GLN A 1123 -28.02 51.30 64.93
N GLU A 1124 -26.89 50.92 65.54
CA GLU A 1124 -25.58 50.90 64.87
C GLU A 1124 -25.55 49.99 63.65
N GLN A 1125 -26.16 48.79 63.71
CA GLN A 1125 -26.23 47.91 62.54
C GLN A 1125 -27.08 48.49 61.39
N ARG A 1126 -28.05 49.36 61.71
CA ARG A 1126 -28.91 49.97 60.67
C ARG A 1126 -28.22 51.14 59.98
N THR A 1127 -27.50 51.98 60.75
CA THR A 1127 -26.67 53.04 60.19
C THR A 1127 -25.42 52.50 59.51
N GLU A 1128 -24.77 51.45 60.02
CA GLU A 1128 -23.66 50.79 59.31
C GLU A 1128 -24.10 50.15 58.00
N LEU A 1129 -25.31 49.58 57.91
CA LEU A 1129 -25.81 49.04 56.64
C LEU A 1129 -26.17 50.15 55.65
N GLU A 1130 -26.78 51.24 56.11
CA GLU A 1130 -27.07 52.40 55.25
C GLU A 1130 -25.78 53.12 54.81
N GLU A 1131 -24.76 53.26 55.68
CA GLU A 1131 -23.44 53.78 55.30
C GLU A 1131 -22.62 52.82 54.42
N LYS A 1132 -22.68 51.50 54.64
CA LYS A 1132 -22.02 50.52 53.76
C LYS A 1132 -22.69 50.41 52.40
N ILE A 1133 -24.01 50.55 52.33
CA ILE A 1133 -24.72 50.67 51.05
C ILE A 1133 -24.31 51.99 50.37
N LEU A 1134 -24.27 53.12 51.09
CA LEU A 1134 -23.84 54.40 50.50
C LEU A 1134 -22.36 54.37 50.07
N GLN A 1135 -21.46 53.71 50.80
CA GLN A 1135 -20.06 53.52 50.42
C GLN A 1135 -19.89 52.51 49.27
N MET A 1136 -20.71 51.47 49.17
CA MET A 1136 -20.71 50.60 48.00
C MET A 1136 -21.30 51.31 46.78
N GLU A 1137 -22.38 52.07 46.91
CA GLU A 1137 -22.92 52.89 45.83
C GLU A 1137 -21.93 53.98 45.39
N GLN A 1138 -21.24 54.65 46.33
CA GLN A 1138 -20.20 55.64 46.02
C GLN A 1138 -18.96 54.98 45.40
N SER A 1139 -18.50 53.82 45.88
CA SER A 1139 -17.36 53.13 45.27
C SER A 1139 -17.71 52.51 43.91
N HIS A 1140 -18.93 51.99 43.72
CA HIS A 1140 -19.43 51.61 42.39
C HIS A 1140 -19.63 52.82 41.47
N LYS A 1141 -20.00 54.00 42.00
CA LYS A 1141 -20.00 55.24 41.23
C LYS A 1141 -18.61 55.66 40.83
N GLU A 1142 -17.66 55.71 41.76
CA GLU A 1142 -16.27 56.04 41.45
C GLU A 1142 -15.64 55.02 40.50
N ILE A 1143 -15.95 53.73 40.63
CA ILE A 1143 -15.46 52.69 39.72
C ILE A 1143 -16.13 52.82 38.34
N ASN A 1144 -17.42 53.12 38.25
CA ASN A 1144 -18.08 53.39 36.97
C ASN A 1144 -17.63 54.72 36.35
N GLU A 1145 -17.33 55.75 37.14
CA GLU A 1145 -16.84 57.05 36.67
C GLU A 1145 -15.38 56.93 36.24
N LYS A 1146 -14.52 56.20 36.97
CA LYS A 1146 -13.15 55.86 36.54
C LYS A 1146 -13.15 54.94 35.32
N SER A 1147 -14.03 53.94 35.26
CA SER A 1147 -14.18 53.08 34.07
C SER A 1147 -14.73 53.87 32.87
N SER A 1148 -15.69 54.78 33.09
CA SER A 1148 -16.20 55.64 32.01
C SER A 1148 -15.13 56.64 31.55
N GLN A 1149 -14.36 57.23 32.47
CA GLN A 1149 -13.23 58.10 32.15
C GLN A 1149 -12.14 57.34 31.37
N GLN A 1150 -11.84 56.09 31.75
CA GLN A 1150 -10.89 55.23 31.06
C GLN A 1150 -11.42 54.76 29.70
N ILE A 1151 -12.73 54.50 29.57
CA ILE A 1151 -13.38 54.21 28.29
C ILE A 1151 -13.38 55.45 27.39
N THR A 1152 -13.63 56.66 27.93
CA THR A 1152 -13.54 57.90 27.13
C THR A 1152 -12.10 58.22 26.76
N SER A 1153 -11.11 58.03 27.64
CA SER A 1153 -9.71 58.25 27.28
C SER A 1153 -9.22 57.24 26.25
N LEU A 1154 -9.62 55.97 26.36
CA LEU A 1154 -9.35 54.96 25.34
C LEU A 1154 -10.13 55.21 24.04
N SER A 1155 -11.30 55.84 24.10
CA SER A 1155 -12.04 56.28 22.91
C SER A 1155 -11.39 57.50 22.23
N GLU A 1156 -10.89 58.46 23.00
CA GLU A 1156 -10.13 59.62 22.51
C GLU A 1156 -8.77 59.19 21.95
N GLU A 1157 -8.07 58.26 22.59
CA GLU A 1157 -6.89 57.59 22.03
C GLU A 1157 -7.23 56.84 20.74
N ASN A 1158 -8.30 56.04 20.71
CA ASN A 1158 -8.73 55.36 19.47
C ASN A 1158 -9.10 56.34 18.36
N ASP A 1159 -9.75 57.47 18.66
CA ASP A 1159 -10.08 58.49 17.65
C ASP A 1159 -8.85 59.32 17.23
N ASN A 1160 -7.84 59.45 18.10
CA ASN A 1160 -6.54 60.02 17.72
C ASN A 1160 -5.72 59.04 16.88
N TYR A 1161 -5.67 57.74 17.21
CA TYR A 1161 -5.06 56.71 16.38
C TYR A 1161 -5.79 56.54 15.04
N LYS A 1162 -7.13 56.69 14.98
CA LYS A 1162 -7.86 56.76 13.70
C LYS A 1162 -7.40 57.96 12.87
N LYS A 1163 -7.33 59.17 13.44
CA LYS A 1163 -6.82 60.37 12.75
C LYS A 1163 -5.36 60.21 12.32
N GLU A 1164 -4.54 59.54 13.11
CA GLU A 1164 -3.14 59.26 12.78
C GLU A 1164 -3.03 58.22 11.65
N ILE A 1165 -3.81 57.14 11.68
CA ILE A 1165 -3.94 56.16 10.58
C ILE A 1165 -4.49 56.84 9.32
N GLU A 1166 -5.41 57.78 9.43
CA GLU A 1166 -6.00 58.51 8.31
C GLU A 1166 -5.01 59.53 7.72
N ASN A 1167 -4.25 60.25 8.56
CA ASN A 1167 -3.11 61.07 8.14
C ASN A 1167 -1.98 60.22 7.51
N LEU A 1168 -1.71 59.02 8.02
CA LEU A 1168 -0.73 58.09 7.46
C LEU A 1168 -1.20 57.50 6.12
N LYS A 1169 -2.51 57.23 5.96
CA LYS A 1169 -3.13 56.87 4.68
C LYS A 1169 -3.07 58.01 3.68
N GLN A 1170 -3.42 59.23 4.08
CA GLN A 1170 -3.32 60.40 3.22
C GLN A 1170 -1.87 60.64 2.80
N GLY A 1171 -0.94 60.59 3.75
CA GLY A 1171 0.51 60.67 3.49
C GLY A 1171 1.07 59.48 2.70
N ALA A 1172 0.38 58.33 2.64
CA ALA A 1172 0.72 57.21 1.77
C ALA A 1172 0.19 57.41 0.34
N LEU A 1173 -1.05 57.90 0.19
CA LEU A 1173 -1.65 58.28 -1.10
C LEU A 1173 -0.85 59.42 -1.76
N ASP A 1174 -0.49 60.46 -1.02
CA ASP A 1174 0.39 61.54 -1.47
C ASP A 1174 1.77 61.02 -1.94
N ARG A 1175 2.30 59.99 -1.27
CA ARG A 1175 3.54 59.32 -1.70
C ARG A 1175 3.32 58.48 -2.96
N GLU A 1176 2.23 57.73 -3.05
CA GLU A 1176 1.90 56.93 -4.23
C GLU A 1176 1.64 57.81 -5.46
N GLU A 1177 0.97 58.96 -5.30
CA GLU A 1177 0.72 59.91 -6.39
C GLU A 1177 2.00 60.64 -6.81
N ARG A 1178 2.90 60.98 -5.87
CA ARG A 1178 4.26 61.42 -6.19
C ARG A 1178 5.05 60.33 -6.92
N PHE A 1179 4.95 59.07 -6.51
CA PHE A 1179 5.58 57.95 -7.21
C PHE A 1179 5.00 57.73 -8.61
N LYS A 1180 3.67 57.83 -8.80
CA LYS A 1180 3.01 57.78 -10.12
C LYS A 1180 3.46 58.93 -11.03
N ASN A 1181 3.57 60.15 -10.48
CA ASN A 1181 4.08 61.29 -11.23
C ASN A 1181 5.57 61.17 -11.56
N LEU A 1182 6.40 60.62 -10.66
CA LEU A 1182 7.80 60.28 -10.95
C LEU A 1182 7.90 59.17 -12.01
N PHE A 1183 7.08 58.13 -11.95
CA PHE A 1183 7.04 57.06 -12.96
C PHE A 1183 6.56 57.58 -14.32
N LYS A 1184 5.58 58.49 -14.35
CA LYS A 1184 5.12 59.15 -15.57
C LYS A 1184 6.23 60.00 -16.19
N ASN A 1185 6.87 60.88 -15.40
CA ASN A 1185 8.02 61.66 -15.86
C ASN A 1185 9.18 60.76 -16.33
N ALA A 1186 9.48 59.67 -15.61
CA ALA A 1186 10.51 58.71 -15.99
C ALA A 1186 10.14 57.99 -17.30
N LYS A 1187 8.88 57.62 -17.50
CA LYS A 1187 8.39 56.98 -18.73
C LYS A 1187 8.43 57.94 -19.92
N GLU A 1188 8.04 59.20 -19.74
CA GLU A 1188 8.18 60.27 -20.74
C GLU A 1188 9.65 60.57 -21.06
N ARG A 1189 10.53 60.52 -20.05
CA ARG A 1189 12.00 60.62 -20.23
C ARG A 1189 12.57 59.42 -20.99
N ILE A 1190 12.08 58.20 -20.73
CA ILE A 1190 12.50 56.98 -21.44
C ILE A 1190 12.01 57.01 -22.89
N VAL A 1191 10.76 57.45 -23.15
CA VAL A 1191 10.25 57.60 -24.53
C VAL A 1191 11.08 58.63 -25.31
N THR A 1192 11.27 59.83 -24.76
CA THR A 1192 12.08 60.87 -25.43
C THR A 1192 13.54 60.48 -25.61
N LEU A 1193 14.16 59.76 -24.66
CA LEU A 1193 15.50 59.17 -24.85
C LEU A 1193 15.51 58.05 -25.90
N THR A 1194 14.44 57.26 -26.02
CA THR A 1194 14.32 56.21 -27.05
C THR A 1194 14.15 56.82 -28.44
N GLU A 1195 13.39 57.91 -28.56
CA GLU A 1195 13.27 58.70 -29.81
C GLU A 1195 14.59 59.39 -30.17
N GLN A 1196 15.35 59.90 -29.19
CA GLN A 1196 16.70 60.41 -29.41
C GLN A 1196 17.68 59.30 -29.84
N VAL A 1197 17.64 58.12 -29.21
CA VAL A 1197 18.47 56.97 -29.62
C VAL A 1197 18.08 56.48 -31.03
N ASN A 1198 16.80 56.48 -31.38
CA ASN A 1198 16.34 56.08 -32.71
C ASN A 1198 16.69 57.13 -33.79
N THR A 1199 16.58 58.42 -33.51
CA THR A 1199 17.02 59.47 -34.44
C THR A 1199 18.54 59.50 -34.61
N LEU A 1200 19.31 59.28 -33.54
CA LEU A 1200 20.78 59.11 -33.63
C LEU A 1200 21.16 57.83 -34.39
N LYS A 1201 20.42 56.72 -34.26
CA LYS A 1201 20.60 55.53 -35.10
C LYS A 1201 20.34 55.83 -36.58
N SER A 1202 19.25 56.52 -36.91
CA SER A 1202 18.94 56.92 -38.29
C SER A 1202 20.00 57.88 -38.87
N GLN A 1203 20.51 58.82 -38.08
CA GLN A 1203 21.61 59.70 -38.49
C GLN A 1203 22.90 58.90 -38.73
N ARG A 1204 23.22 57.91 -37.89
CA ARG A 1204 24.39 57.05 -38.04
C ARG A 1204 24.32 56.14 -39.28
N VAL A 1205 23.15 55.56 -39.57
CA VAL A 1205 22.93 54.78 -40.81
C VAL A 1205 23.10 55.64 -42.07
N ASN A 1206 22.72 56.92 -42.00
CA ASN A 1206 22.94 57.90 -43.07
C ASN A 1206 24.38 58.48 -43.12
N GLN A 1207 25.27 58.14 -42.17
CA GLN A 1207 26.68 58.57 -42.16
C GLN A 1207 27.66 57.44 -42.48
N GLU A 1208 27.28 56.17 -42.26
CA GLU A 1208 28.12 55.00 -42.61
C GLU A 1208 27.92 54.51 -44.06
N SER A 1209 27.29 55.32 -44.93
CA SER A 1209 26.94 54.95 -46.32
C SER A 1209 27.44 55.90 -47.43
N THR A 1210 28.20 56.97 -47.11
CA THR A 1210 28.65 57.99 -48.09
C THR A 1210 30.07 58.53 -47.85
N THR A 1211 31.06 57.65 -47.70
CA THR A 1211 32.49 58.04 -47.57
C THR A 1211 33.46 57.26 -48.47
N SER A 1212 33.31 57.41 -49.79
CA SER A 1212 34.38 57.16 -50.78
C SER A 1212 34.14 57.95 -52.08
N ALA A 1213 35.21 58.47 -52.69
CA ALA A 1213 35.25 59.49 -53.76
C ALA A 1213 34.80 60.90 -53.29
N THR A 1214 35.62 61.97 -53.25
CA THR A 1214 36.34 62.72 -54.33
C THR A 1214 35.36 63.38 -55.33
N GLU A 1215 35.42 64.69 -55.62
CA GLU A 1215 36.53 65.66 -55.48
C GLU A 1215 36.05 67.14 -55.32
N ASN A 1216 37.01 68.07 -55.14
CA ASN A 1216 36.86 69.54 -55.02
C ASN A 1216 36.65 70.24 -56.39
N PRO A 1217 36.48 71.59 -56.50
CA PRO A 1217 36.17 72.65 -55.53
C PRO A 1217 35.04 73.64 -56.01
N GLU A 1218 34.94 74.80 -55.34
CA GLU A 1218 34.63 76.16 -55.86
C GLU A 1218 33.43 76.95 -55.26
N GLU A 1219 33.66 78.26 -55.21
CA GLU A 1219 32.88 79.48 -54.92
C GLU A 1219 31.36 79.40 -54.58
N GLY A 1220 30.81 80.24 -53.70
CA GLY A 1220 31.38 81.39 -52.97
C GLY A 1220 30.33 82.16 -52.15
N ASN A 1221 30.73 83.30 -51.57
CA ASN A 1221 29.92 84.24 -50.73
C ASN A 1221 28.50 84.51 -51.31
N SER A 1222 27.46 84.82 -50.52
CA SER A 1222 27.44 85.88 -49.48
C SER A 1222 26.12 85.94 -48.68
N SER A 1223 26.18 86.61 -47.51
CA SER A 1223 25.08 86.94 -46.55
C SER A 1223 24.81 85.88 -45.49
#